data_AF-A0A2Z7C8S1-F1
#
_entry.id   AF-A0A2Z7C8S1-F1
#
_cell.length_a   1.000
_cell.length_b   1.000
_cell.length_c   1.000
_cell.angle_alpha   90.00
_cell.angle_beta   90.00
_cell.angle_gamma   90.00
#
_symmetry.space_group_name_H-M   'P 1'
#
loop_
_entity.id
_entity.type
_entity.pdbx_description
1 polymer ?
#
loop_
_entity_poly.entity_id
_entity_poly.type
_entity_poly.pdbx_seq_one_letter_code
_entity_poly.pdbx_strand_id
1 'polypeptide(L)'
;MEFTETFKQTGPCSFSPNARFLAVAVDYRLVIRDVLTLKVVQLFSCLDKITYIEWALDSEYVLCGLYKRPMIQAWSLTQPEWTCKIDEGHAGISYARWSPDSRHILTTSEFQLRLTVWSLLSTACIHVQWPKHGSKGVSFTKDGKFAAICTRHDCKDYVNLLSCYTWEIMRVFAVDTLDLADIQWSPDDSAIIIWDSPLEYKVLIYSPDGRCLSKYQAYENGLGVKSVSWSPCSQFLAVGSYDQMIRVLNHLTWKVFAEFTHLSTVRGPCGAAIFKEVDEPLQLDMSELSLDEEFIQRNTDNAHEAYVHVRYDVMELPITLPSQKPPVDKPNPKQGIGAMENGEAGGTGVVRSVEMGTGGEDVCSDKDLDVSSADHLVVMVHGIVGRASDWKFGAEQLVKAFPDKVFVHCSEKNMASLTLDGVDVMGERLAEEVLEVVKRKSDLRKISFIAHSVGGLVARYAIGILYRPRGSDAEELSVDEQKENLKGTIADLEPVNFITVATPHLGSRGNKQVPFLFGVTALEKVAGLVIHLIFRRTGRHLFLTDYDEGKPPLLRRMVEDNEDYPFMSALQSFQRRVAYSNAGYDHIVGWRTSSIRRNSELPKWEDSVDEKYPHVVYEELCKACGAEQGESLKEDGLDKLEEELVNGLSRLSWEKVDVSFHKSKFKYAAHTLIQVKDGHRLSEGADVIQHIIDHFLL
;
A
#
# COMPACT_ATOMS: atom_id res chain seq x y z
N MET A 1 -11.71 -14.29 22.79
CA MET A 1 -12.54 -13.31 23.50
C MET A 1 -13.45 -12.67 22.47
N GLU A 2 -14.75 -12.56 22.74
CA GLU A 2 -15.67 -11.81 21.88
C GLU A 2 -15.61 -10.34 22.29
N PHE A 3 -15.25 -9.46 21.36
CA PHE A 3 -15.30 -8.01 21.56
C PHE A 3 -16.59 -7.44 20.93
N THR A 4 -17.05 -6.32 21.49
CA THR A 4 -18.32 -5.61 21.24
C THR A 4 -18.67 -5.35 19.76
N GLU A 5 -19.92 -4.95 19.51
CA GLU A 5 -20.44 -4.51 18.20
C GLU A 5 -19.44 -3.65 17.40
N THR A 6 -19.29 -3.96 16.10
CA THR A 6 -18.35 -3.28 15.20
C THR A 6 -18.87 -1.90 14.80
N PHE A 7 -18.09 -0.84 15.03
CA PHE A 7 -18.44 0.52 14.61
C PHE A 7 -17.74 0.89 13.30
N LYS A 8 -18.49 1.48 12.35
CA LYS A 8 -17.98 1.90 11.04
C LYS A 8 -16.91 3.00 11.18
N GLN A 9 -15.67 2.69 10.81
CA GLN A 9 -14.55 3.62 10.73
C GLN A 9 -14.10 3.77 9.26
N THR A 10 -13.90 5.01 8.79
CA THR A 10 -13.36 5.27 7.43
C THR A 10 -12.19 6.25 7.41
N GLY A 11 -11.82 6.83 8.57
CA GLY A 11 -10.73 7.77 8.74
C GLY A 11 -9.95 7.55 10.05
N PRO A 12 -9.08 8.49 10.44
CA PRO A 12 -8.31 8.41 11.70
C PRO A 12 -9.22 8.34 12.93
N CYS A 13 -8.71 7.75 14.00
CA CYS A 13 -9.36 7.77 15.32
C CYS A 13 -8.32 8.00 16.41
N SER A 14 -8.74 8.58 17.54
CA SER A 14 -7.84 8.82 18.68
C SER A 14 -8.65 8.94 19.97
N PHE A 15 -8.10 8.40 21.06
CA PHE A 15 -8.64 8.58 22.40
C PHE A 15 -8.28 9.97 22.93
N SER A 16 -9.20 10.58 23.67
CA SER A 16 -8.90 11.79 24.42
C SER A 16 -7.86 11.49 25.52
N PRO A 17 -6.98 12.45 25.88
CA PRO A 17 -5.96 12.25 26.92
C PRO A 17 -6.50 11.78 28.27
N ASN A 18 -7.72 12.16 28.65
CA ASN A 18 -8.38 11.68 29.86
C ASN A 18 -9.05 10.29 29.72
N ALA A 19 -8.89 9.62 28.59
CA ALA A 19 -9.47 8.33 28.21
C ALA A 19 -11.02 8.26 28.28
N ARG A 20 -11.71 9.39 28.39
CA ARG A 20 -13.18 9.42 28.47
C ARG A 20 -13.86 9.36 27.11
N PHE A 21 -13.24 9.95 26.09
CA PHE A 21 -13.82 10.10 24.76
C PHE A 21 -12.98 9.41 23.68
N LEU A 22 -13.66 8.96 22.64
CA LEU A 22 -13.07 8.43 21.41
C LEU A 22 -13.52 9.31 20.24
N ALA A 23 -12.56 9.95 19.56
CA ALA A 23 -12.80 10.65 18.31
C ALA A 23 -12.64 9.69 17.14
N VAL A 24 -13.61 9.68 16.23
CA VAL A 24 -13.60 8.86 15.01
C VAL A 24 -13.95 9.75 13.81
N ALA A 25 -13.05 9.82 12.82
CA ALA A 25 -13.37 10.39 11.52
C ALA A 25 -14.16 9.40 10.67
N VAL A 26 -15.30 9.86 10.16
CA VAL A 26 -16.10 9.18 9.15
C VAL A 26 -16.23 10.13 7.96
N ASP A 27 -15.30 10.02 7.02
CA ASP A 27 -15.15 10.92 5.87
C ASP A 27 -14.96 12.39 6.30
N TYR A 28 -15.94 13.27 6.10
CA TYR A 28 -15.90 14.67 6.55
C TYR A 28 -16.50 14.89 7.96
N ARG A 29 -17.06 13.84 8.60
CA ARG A 29 -17.70 13.94 9.91
C ARG A 29 -16.77 13.48 11.01
N LEU A 30 -16.65 14.28 12.06
CA LEU A 30 -15.98 13.91 13.31
C LEU A 30 -17.05 13.42 14.29
N VAL A 31 -16.99 12.16 14.68
CA VAL A 31 -17.90 11.53 15.64
C VAL A 31 -17.16 11.33 16.95
N ILE A 32 -17.67 11.91 18.04
CA ILE A 32 -17.13 11.76 19.38
C ILE A 32 -18.02 10.80 20.16
N ARG A 33 -17.42 9.75 20.72
CA ARG A 33 -18.12 8.74 21.54
C ARG A 33 -17.60 8.72 22.95
N ASP A 34 -18.46 8.39 23.89
CA ASP A 34 -18.04 8.02 25.25
C ASP A 34 -17.37 6.64 25.20
N VAL A 35 -16.23 6.47 25.85
CA VAL A 35 -15.46 5.22 25.79
C VAL A 35 -16.14 4.08 26.55
N LEU A 36 -16.86 4.38 27.63
CA LEU A 36 -17.53 3.37 28.46
C LEU A 36 -18.85 2.92 27.83
N THR A 37 -19.64 3.87 27.32
CA THR A 37 -20.98 3.57 26.79
C THR A 37 -21.02 3.45 25.27
N LEU A 38 -19.96 3.84 24.55
CA LEU A 38 -19.85 3.92 23.08
C LEU A 38 -20.93 4.75 22.38
N LYS A 39 -21.71 5.51 23.15
CA LYS A 39 -22.76 6.41 22.67
C LYS A 39 -22.11 7.65 22.05
N VAL A 40 -22.72 8.14 20.97
CA VAL A 40 -22.29 9.40 20.34
C VAL A 40 -22.62 10.55 21.28
N VAL A 41 -21.58 11.29 21.69
CA VAL A 41 -21.64 12.46 22.56
C VAL A 41 -21.73 13.73 21.72
N GLN A 42 -20.92 13.83 20.67
CA GLN A 42 -20.92 14.97 19.73
C GLN A 42 -20.70 14.52 18.30
N LEU A 43 -21.19 15.31 17.36
CA LEU A 43 -20.98 15.12 15.93
C LEU A 43 -20.69 16.47 15.27
N PHE A 44 -19.50 16.59 14.68
CA PHE A 44 -19.07 17.78 13.95
C PHE A 44 -18.93 17.46 12.45
N SER A 45 -19.18 18.45 11.60
CA SER A 45 -19.02 18.33 10.15
C SER A 45 -17.93 19.28 9.65
N CYS A 46 -16.86 18.71 9.11
CA CYS A 46 -15.77 19.44 8.51
C CYS A 46 -16.07 19.81 7.05
N LEU A 47 -15.32 20.78 6.52
CA LEU A 47 -15.50 21.28 5.15
C LEU A 47 -14.99 20.33 4.06
N ASP A 48 -14.18 19.35 4.43
CA ASP A 48 -13.59 18.35 3.55
C ASP A 48 -13.32 17.06 4.35
N LYS A 49 -12.81 16.02 3.69
CA LYS A 49 -12.43 14.75 4.30
C LYS A 49 -11.35 14.93 5.36
N ILE A 50 -11.61 14.40 6.54
CA ILE A 50 -10.68 14.43 7.67
C ILE A 50 -9.56 13.42 7.43
N THR A 51 -8.33 13.91 7.32
CA THR A 51 -7.12 13.08 7.14
C THR A 51 -6.31 12.93 8.43
N TYR A 52 -6.51 13.83 9.40
CA TYR A 52 -5.76 13.84 10.66
C TYR A 52 -6.65 14.28 11.82
N ILE A 53 -6.46 13.68 13.00
CA ILE A 53 -7.12 14.06 14.26
C ILE A 53 -6.08 14.18 15.37
N GLU A 54 -6.16 15.24 16.17
CA GLU A 54 -5.38 15.39 17.39
C GLU A 54 -6.22 16.01 18.51
N TRP A 55 -6.20 15.40 19.69
CA TRP A 55 -6.83 15.94 20.89
C TRP A 55 -5.92 16.96 21.56
N ALA A 56 -6.50 18.04 22.06
CA ALA A 56 -5.82 18.90 23.01
C ALA A 56 -5.62 18.17 24.35
N LEU A 57 -4.57 18.52 25.11
CA LEU A 57 -4.22 17.85 26.37
C LEU A 57 -5.32 17.95 27.44
N ASP A 58 -6.09 19.03 27.44
CA ASP A 58 -7.24 19.22 28.31
C ASP A 58 -8.46 18.34 27.94
N SER A 59 -8.40 17.62 26.81
CA SER A 59 -9.51 16.83 26.25
C SER A 59 -10.77 17.66 25.92
N GLU A 60 -10.68 18.98 25.87
CA GLU A 60 -11.80 19.88 25.56
C GLU A 60 -11.90 20.15 24.05
N TYR A 61 -10.75 20.25 23.39
CA TYR A 61 -10.66 20.57 21.97
C TYR A 61 -10.18 19.39 21.13
N VAL A 62 -10.68 19.33 19.89
CA VAL A 62 -10.24 18.37 18.87
C VAL A 62 -9.84 19.13 17.62
N LEU A 63 -8.65 18.84 17.11
CA LEU A 63 -8.12 19.36 15.86
C LEU A 63 -8.34 18.34 14.74
N CYS A 64 -8.87 18.80 13.62
CA CYS A 64 -9.05 18.06 12.38
C CYS A 64 -8.17 18.66 11.29
N GLY A 65 -7.23 17.87 10.76
CA GLY A 65 -6.44 18.25 9.58
C GLY A 65 -7.13 17.81 8.29
N LEU A 66 -7.29 18.76 7.36
CA LEU A 66 -7.94 18.57 6.07
C LEU A 66 -6.92 18.72 4.93
N TYR A 67 -5.83 17.96 4.92
CA TYR A 67 -4.65 18.29 4.07
C TYR A 67 -4.89 18.26 2.55
N LYS A 68 -5.96 17.62 2.06
CA LYS A 68 -6.38 17.74 0.64
C LYS A 68 -6.75 19.17 0.25
N ARG A 69 -7.20 19.95 1.23
CA ARG A 69 -7.53 21.36 1.12
C ARG A 69 -6.79 22.06 2.25
N PRO A 70 -5.60 22.63 2.05
CA PRO A 70 -4.59 22.91 3.07
C PRO A 70 -5.07 23.79 4.24
N MET A 71 -5.84 23.18 5.14
CA MET A 71 -6.54 23.84 6.23
C MET A 71 -6.67 22.89 7.40
N ILE A 72 -6.90 23.49 8.56
CA ILE A 72 -7.28 22.78 9.77
C ILE A 72 -8.55 23.38 10.35
N GLN A 73 -9.31 22.55 11.03
CA GLN A 73 -10.47 22.98 11.81
C GLN A 73 -10.36 22.43 13.23
N ALA A 74 -10.63 23.26 14.24
CA ALA A 74 -10.72 22.82 15.62
C ALA A 74 -12.14 23.01 16.16
N TRP A 75 -12.54 22.07 17.01
CA TRP A 75 -13.88 21.95 17.59
C TRP A 75 -13.79 21.86 19.10
N SER A 76 -14.76 22.42 19.81
CA SER A 76 -14.88 22.32 21.28
C SER A 76 -16.00 21.37 21.66
N LEU A 77 -15.74 20.47 22.62
CA LEU A 77 -16.76 19.58 23.18
C LEU A 77 -17.72 20.29 24.12
N THR A 78 -17.23 21.27 24.87
CA THR A 78 -18.01 22.04 25.85
C THR A 78 -18.87 23.09 25.17
N GLN A 79 -18.39 23.64 24.05
CA GLN A 79 -19.06 24.69 23.27
C GLN A 79 -19.17 24.27 21.79
N PRO A 80 -20.21 23.51 21.40
CA PRO A 80 -20.33 22.97 20.04
C PRO A 80 -20.43 24.03 18.93
N GLU A 81 -20.90 25.23 19.27
CA GLU A 81 -20.98 26.37 18.35
C GLU A 81 -19.63 27.04 18.10
N TRP A 82 -18.63 26.79 18.96
CA TRP A 82 -17.29 27.33 18.78
C TRP A 82 -16.59 26.58 17.64
N THR A 83 -16.11 27.33 16.67
CA THR A 83 -15.36 26.80 15.54
C THR A 83 -14.10 27.62 15.32
N CYS A 84 -12.98 26.94 15.09
CA CYS A 84 -11.75 27.58 14.65
C CYS A 84 -11.36 27.00 13.30
N LYS A 85 -11.00 27.87 12.37
CA LYS A 85 -10.48 27.50 11.05
C LYS A 85 -9.18 28.26 10.83
N ILE A 86 -8.12 27.52 10.46
CA ILE A 86 -6.83 28.09 10.10
C ILE A 86 -6.50 27.63 8.68
N ASP A 87 -6.13 28.59 7.84
CA ASP A 87 -5.77 28.42 6.43
C ASP A 87 -4.56 29.31 6.16
N GLU A 88 -3.44 28.70 5.73
CA GLU A 88 -2.20 29.44 5.40
C GLU A 88 -2.14 29.89 3.93
N GLY A 89 -3.25 29.76 3.19
CA GLY A 89 -3.36 30.16 1.80
C GLY A 89 -2.34 29.43 0.93
N HIS A 90 -1.59 30.18 0.11
CA HIS A 90 -0.62 29.63 -0.83
C HIS A 90 0.56 28.90 -0.17
N ALA A 91 0.84 29.12 1.11
CA ALA A 91 1.93 28.43 1.81
C ALA A 91 1.59 26.96 2.10
N GLY A 92 0.29 26.60 2.06
CA GLY A 92 -0.18 25.26 2.40
C GLY A 92 0.01 24.93 3.89
N ILE A 93 -0.51 23.78 4.31
CA ILE A 93 -0.29 23.23 5.65
C ILE A 93 0.11 21.76 5.48
N SER A 94 1.34 21.40 5.86
CA SER A 94 1.81 20.01 5.86
C SER A 94 1.45 19.26 7.13
N TYR A 95 1.46 19.96 8.27
CA TYR A 95 1.21 19.36 9.57
C TYR A 95 0.68 20.39 10.56
N ALA A 96 -0.09 19.94 11.54
CA ALA A 96 -0.56 20.75 12.65
C ALA A 96 -0.54 19.97 13.96
N ARG A 97 -0.33 20.67 15.09
CA ARG A 97 -0.34 20.09 16.45
C ARG A 97 -0.80 21.08 17.51
N TRP A 98 -1.26 20.55 18.64
CA TRP A 98 -1.55 21.35 19.83
C TRP A 98 -0.28 21.72 20.58
N SER A 99 -0.29 22.88 21.23
CA SER A 99 0.62 23.21 22.31
C SER A 99 0.19 22.52 23.62
N PRO A 100 1.11 22.37 24.60
CA PRO A 100 0.79 21.77 25.88
C PRO A 100 -0.31 22.50 26.67
N ASP A 101 -0.44 23.81 26.48
CA ASP A 101 -1.46 24.61 27.15
C ASP A 101 -2.87 24.46 26.55
N SER A 102 -3.03 23.69 25.47
CA SER A 102 -4.31 23.50 24.77
C SER A 102 -4.95 24.81 24.27
N ARG A 103 -4.18 25.90 24.16
CA ARG A 103 -4.64 27.24 23.74
C ARG A 103 -3.87 27.80 22.54
N HIS A 104 -2.82 27.11 22.10
CA HIS A 104 -2.13 27.42 20.86
C HIS A 104 -2.14 26.22 19.91
N ILE A 105 -2.10 26.52 18.62
CA ILE A 105 -1.96 25.52 17.56
C ILE A 105 -0.72 25.87 16.74
N LEU A 106 0.11 24.88 16.45
CA LEU A 106 1.28 25.05 15.61
C LEU A 106 0.99 24.44 14.26
N THR A 107 1.20 25.20 13.18
CA THR A 107 1.11 24.71 11.80
C THR A 107 2.46 24.83 11.12
N THR A 108 2.81 23.83 10.33
CA THR A 108 4.01 23.87 9.48
C THR A 108 3.58 24.00 8.02
N SER A 109 4.19 24.92 7.27
CA SER A 109 3.86 25.11 5.86
C SER A 109 4.29 23.92 4.99
N GLU A 110 3.69 23.76 3.81
CA GLU A 110 3.91 22.60 2.93
C GLU A 110 5.38 22.49 2.48
N PHE A 111 5.99 23.64 2.18
CA PHE A 111 7.39 23.74 1.75
C PHE A 111 8.35 24.07 2.90
N GLN A 112 7.95 23.88 4.16
CA GLN A 112 8.80 24.08 5.35
C GLN A 112 9.45 25.47 5.42
N LEU A 113 8.78 26.48 4.87
CA LEU A 113 9.25 27.86 4.86
C LEU A 113 9.13 28.48 6.26
N ARG A 114 8.07 28.13 6.98
CA ARG A 114 7.80 28.62 8.34
C ARG A 114 6.95 27.65 9.13
N LEU A 115 7.12 27.69 10.44
CA LEU A 115 6.18 27.19 11.42
C LEU A 115 5.43 28.38 12.02
N THR A 116 4.11 28.32 12.06
CA THR A 116 3.26 29.38 12.62
C THR A 116 2.60 28.88 13.91
N VAL A 117 2.74 29.65 14.98
CA VAL A 117 2.03 29.45 16.24
C VAL A 117 0.81 30.36 16.25
N TRP A 118 -0.38 29.79 16.38
CA TRP A 118 -1.65 30.48 16.44
C TRP A 118 -2.17 30.49 17.86
N SER A 119 -2.47 31.68 18.42
CA SER A 119 -3.15 31.78 19.71
C SER A 119 -4.66 31.76 19.52
N LEU A 120 -5.33 30.80 20.16
CA LEU A 120 -6.80 30.76 20.19
C LEU A 120 -7.41 31.82 21.10
N LEU A 121 -6.60 32.45 21.96
CA LEU A 121 -7.04 33.48 22.90
C LEU A 121 -6.98 34.87 22.28
N SER A 122 -5.83 35.23 21.72
CA SER A 122 -5.58 36.59 21.21
C SER A 122 -5.71 36.71 19.70
N THR A 123 -5.87 35.58 18.98
CA THR A 123 -5.77 35.48 17.51
C THR A 123 -4.43 35.94 16.93
N ALA A 124 -3.42 36.16 17.78
CA ALA A 124 -2.07 36.48 17.35
C ALA A 124 -1.43 35.27 16.67
N CYS A 125 -0.54 35.54 15.70
CA CYS A 125 0.30 34.53 15.08
C CYS A 125 1.77 34.91 15.22
N ILE A 126 2.61 33.91 15.51
CA ILE A 126 4.06 34.05 15.65
C ILE A 126 4.72 33.08 14.68
N HIS A 127 5.76 33.54 13.98
CA HIS A 127 6.42 32.75 12.94
C HIS A 127 7.84 32.36 13.33
N VAL A 128 8.16 31.08 13.17
CA VAL A 128 9.51 30.53 13.25
C VAL A 128 9.95 30.14 11.84
N GLN A 129 11.04 30.72 11.36
CA GLN A 129 11.50 30.53 9.98
C GLN A 129 12.28 29.22 9.82
N TRP A 130 12.15 28.62 8.63
CA TRP A 130 12.94 27.46 8.20
C TRP A 130 12.86 26.23 9.11
N PRO A 131 11.65 25.78 9.54
CA PRO A 131 11.52 24.52 10.26
C PRO A 131 12.12 23.40 9.42
N LYS A 132 12.88 22.51 10.06
CA LYS A 132 13.57 21.44 9.35
C LYS A 132 12.61 20.38 8.82
N HIS A 133 11.54 20.11 9.57
CA HIS A 133 10.62 18.99 9.33
C HIS A 133 9.17 19.46 9.39
N GLY A 134 8.27 18.76 8.69
CA GLY A 134 6.82 19.00 8.75
C GLY A 134 6.18 18.45 10.04
N SER A 135 6.19 17.12 10.18
CA SER A 135 5.55 16.39 11.29
C SER A 135 6.50 16.02 12.44
N LYS A 136 7.79 16.33 12.32
CA LYS A 136 8.85 16.04 13.31
C LYS A 136 9.54 17.33 13.73
N GLY A 137 10.56 17.25 14.59
CA GLY A 137 11.43 18.39 14.88
C GLY A 137 10.83 19.42 15.82
N VAL A 138 9.74 19.09 16.54
CA VAL A 138 9.19 19.93 17.60
C VAL A 138 8.88 19.06 18.81
N SER A 139 9.40 19.45 19.97
CA SER A 139 9.17 18.77 21.24
C SER A 139 8.96 19.78 22.37
N PHE A 140 8.09 19.44 23.31
CA PHE A 140 7.72 20.29 24.45
C PHE A 140 8.25 19.71 25.76
N THR A 141 8.53 20.59 26.71
CA THR A 141 8.74 20.17 28.10
C THR A 141 7.45 19.61 28.69
N LYS A 142 7.58 18.67 29.63
CA LYS A 142 6.45 18.06 30.36
C LYS A 142 5.70 19.11 31.17
N ASP A 143 6.39 20.10 31.72
CA ASP A 143 5.76 21.24 32.39
C ASP A 143 5.09 22.24 31.43
N GLY A 144 5.24 22.06 30.10
CA GLY A 144 4.62 22.86 29.06
C GLY A 144 5.17 24.29 28.92
N LYS A 145 6.28 24.62 29.59
CA LYS A 145 6.84 25.99 29.57
C LYS A 145 7.75 26.28 28.39
N PHE A 146 8.38 25.27 27.81
CA PHE A 146 9.34 25.45 26.73
C PHE A 146 9.07 24.51 25.56
N ALA A 147 9.40 25.00 24.36
CA ALA A 147 9.38 24.23 23.12
C ALA A 147 10.78 24.23 22.50
N ALA A 148 11.25 23.06 22.04
CA ALA A 148 12.42 22.95 21.19
C ALA A 148 11.98 22.69 19.74
N ILE A 149 12.45 23.54 18.83
CA ILE A 149 12.11 23.51 17.40
C ILE A 149 13.39 23.40 16.58
N CYS A 150 13.48 22.39 15.74
CA CYS A 150 14.58 22.18 14.79
C CYS A 150 14.38 23.06 13.56
N THR A 151 15.41 23.83 13.20
CA THR A 151 15.44 24.64 11.99
C THR A 151 16.70 24.38 11.19
N ARG A 152 16.64 24.58 9.87
CA ARG A 152 17.80 24.47 9.00
C ARG A 152 17.97 25.73 8.17
N HIS A 153 19.15 26.33 8.25
CA HIS A 153 19.55 27.44 7.38
C HIS A 153 21.05 27.32 7.10
N ASP A 154 21.48 27.79 5.92
CA ASP A 154 22.87 27.70 5.47
C ASP A 154 23.45 26.26 5.53
N CYS A 155 22.60 25.29 5.18
CA CYS A 155 22.88 23.85 5.23
C CYS A 155 23.23 23.31 6.63
N LYS A 156 23.08 24.11 7.71
CA LYS A 156 23.38 23.73 9.08
C LYS A 156 22.11 23.62 9.93
N ASP A 157 22.10 22.65 10.82
CA ASP A 157 20.99 22.37 11.71
C ASP A 157 21.13 23.12 13.05
N TYR A 158 20.01 23.66 13.52
CA TYR A 158 19.91 24.42 14.77
C TYR A 158 18.69 23.97 15.58
N VAL A 159 18.78 24.15 16.89
CA VAL A 159 17.64 24.04 17.81
C VAL A 159 17.32 25.42 18.37
N ASN A 160 16.07 25.81 18.24
CA ASN A 160 15.51 27.03 18.82
C ASN A 160 14.69 26.63 20.05
N LEU A 161 15.03 27.19 21.20
CA LEU A 161 14.25 27.05 22.43
C LEU A 161 13.35 28.27 22.58
N LEU A 162 12.06 28.04 22.64
CA LEU A 162 11.02 29.05 22.78
C LEU A 162 10.31 28.91 24.12
N SER A 163 9.90 30.04 24.69
CA SER A 163 8.93 30.05 25.80
C SER A 163 7.54 29.75 25.26
N CYS A 164 6.79 28.81 25.82
CA CYS A 164 5.40 28.56 25.41
C CYS A 164 4.43 29.65 25.89
N TYR A 165 4.85 30.54 26.81
CA TYR A 165 4.02 31.66 27.26
C TYR A 165 4.04 32.83 26.28
N THR A 166 5.23 33.18 25.77
CA THR A 166 5.40 34.33 24.86
C THR A 166 5.69 33.92 23.42
N TRP A 167 6.07 32.66 23.19
CA TRP A 167 6.57 32.12 21.92
C TRP A 167 7.77 32.87 21.35
N GLU A 168 8.52 33.55 22.21
CA GLU A 168 9.77 34.20 21.87
C GLU A 168 10.93 33.19 21.93
N ILE A 169 11.88 33.34 21.02
CA ILE A 169 13.09 32.53 20.98
C ILE A 169 14.01 32.98 22.12
N MET A 170 14.22 32.09 23.09
CA MET A 170 15.09 32.30 24.24
C MET A 170 16.54 31.90 23.95
N ARG A 171 16.73 30.88 23.11
CA ARG A 171 18.06 30.37 22.78
C ARG A 171 18.07 29.72 21.40
N VAL A 172 19.20 29.85 20.72
CA VAL A 172 19.52 29.13 19.50
C VAL A 172 20.90 28.53 19.65
N PHE A 173 21.04 27.25 19.32
CA PHE A 173 22.36 26.61 19.26
C PHE A 173 22.44 25.67 18.07
N ALA A 174 23.64 25.60 17.48
CA ALA A 174 23.92 24.70 16.38
C ALA A 174 24.15 23.29 16.92
N VAL A 175 23.72 22.28 16.16
CA VAL A 175 23.91 20.88 16.50
C VAL A 175 24.95 20.22 15.59
N ASP A 176 25.71 19.31 16.17
CA ASP A 176 26.77 18.56 15.47
C ASP A 176 26.23 17.31 14.77
N THR A 177 25.24 17.49 13.90
CA THR A 177 24.62 16.45 13.07
C THR A 177 24.91 16.71 11.59
N LEU A 178 25.02 15.65 10.78
CA LEU A 178 25.09 15.75 9.33
C LEU A 178 23.71 16.11 8.76
N ASP A 179 22.67 15.42 9.26
CA ASP A 179 21.28 15.69 8.93
C ASP A 179 20.35 15.22 10.07
N LEU A 180 20.13 16.08 11.07
CA LEU A 180 19.18 15.89 12.19
C LEU A 180 17.86 15.24 11.75
N ALA A 181 17.53 14.08 12.29
CA ALA A 181 16.32 13.34 11.96
C ALA A 181 15.12 13.74 12.84
N ASP A 182 15.32 13.95 14.14
CA ASP A 182 14.27 14.40 15.07
C ASP A 182 14.83 14.91 16.41
N ILE A 183 13.93 15.35 17.30
CA ILE A 183 14.22 15.89 18.63
C ILE A 183 13.20 15.41 19.68
N GLN A 184 13.65 15.13 20.90
CA GLN A 184 12.78 14.86 22.05
C GLN A 184 13.33 15.45 23.35
N TRP A 185 12.48 16.12 24.11
CA TRP A 185 12.73 16.46 25.50
C TRP A 185 12.66 15.23 26.40
N SER A 186 13.50 15.19 27.43
CA SER A 186 13.37 14.22 28.50
C SER A 186 12.11 14.49 29.34
N PRO A 187 11.42 13.47 29.86
CA PRO A 187 10.18 13.70 30.61
C PRO A 187 10.39 14.35 32.00
N ASP A 188 11.64 14.55 32.43
CA ASP A 188 12.03 15.32 33.60
C ASP A 188 12.53 16.74 33.27
N ASP A 189 12.43 17.16 32.00
CA ASP A 189 12.80 18.48 31.47
C ASP A 189 14.28 18.87 31.67
N SER A 190 15.16 17.88 31.91
CA SER A 190 16.58 18.12 32.20
C SER A 190 17.49 18.00 30.97
N ALA A 191 17.05 17.34 29.90
CA ALA A 191 17.84 17.07 28.71
C ALA A 191 17.01 17.10 27.42
N ILE A 192 17.70 17.39 26.32
CA ILE A 192 17.18 17.38 24.96
C ILE A 192 17.99 16.35 24.17
N ILE A 193 17.28 15.40 23.57
CA ILE A 193 17.87 14.33 22.75
C ILE A 193 17.63 14.63 21.29
N ILE A 194 18.67 14.46 20.51
CA ILE A 194 18.69 14.67 19.08
C ILE A 194 19.42 13.49 18.47
N TRP A 195 18.97 13.01 17.32
CA TRP A 195 19.71 12.00 16.58
C TRP A 195 19.82 12.35 15.10
N ASP A 196 20.88 11.84 14.50
CA ASP A 196 21.23 12.09 13.11
C ASP A 196 20.40 11.21 12.16
N SER A 197 20.62 11.41 10.87
CA SER A 197 19.96 10.65 9.81
C SER A 197 20.24 9.14 9.94
N PRO A 198 19.41 8.30 9.29
CA PRO A 198 19.66 6.86 9.20
C PRO A 198 21.02 6.45 8.60
N LEU A 199 21.83 7.38 8.08
CA LEU A 199 23.15 7.11 7.54
C LEU A 199 24.28 7.26 8.58
N GLU A 200 24.01 7.90 9.72
CA GLU A 200 24.99 8.21 10.76
C GLU A 200 24.45 7.76 12.12
N TYR A 201 25.21 6.92 12.83
CA TYR A 201 24.82 6.49 14.17
C TYR A 201 25.27 7.53 15.21
N LYS A 202 24.52 8.62 15.35
CA LYS A 202 24.79 9.64 16.37
C LYS A 202 23.53 10.00 17.14
N VAL A 203 23.61 9.88 18.46
CA VAL A 203 22.66 10.44 19.42
C VAL A 203 23.39 11.50 20.23
N LEU A 204 22.90 12.73 20.17
CA LEU A 204 23.44 13.88 20.88
C LEU A 204 22.49 14.25 22.02
N ILE A 205 23.08 14.48 23.18
CA ILE A 205 22.39 14.87 24.39
C ILE A 205 22.82 16.28 24.73
N TYR A 206 21.86 17.19 24.80
CA TYR A 206 22.06 18.58 25.18
C TYR A 206 21.32 18.88 26.48
N SER A 207 21.86 19.79 27.28
CA SER A 207 21.10 20.45 28.32
C SER A 207 20.24 21.58 27.73
N PRO A 208 19.20 22.03 28.44
CA PRO A 208 18.38 23.18 28.06
C PRO A 208 19.16 24.48 27.83
N ASP A 209 20.35 24.59 28.40
CA ASP A 209 21.26 25.71 28.15
C ASP A 209 22.09 25.56 26.86
N GLY A 210 21.86 24.51 26.07
CA GLY A 210 22.51 24.27 24.78
C GLY A 210 23.92 23.66 24.89
N ARG A 211 24.38 23.26 26.08
CA ARG A 211 25.65 22.52 26.22
C ARG A 211 25.45 21.07 25.82
N CYS A 212 26.39 20.52 25.05
CA CYS A 212 26.41 19.09 24.75
C CYS A 212 26.87 18.33 26.00
N LEU A 213 25.96 17.58 26.62
CA LEU A 213 26.23 16.77 27.81
C LEU A 213 26.95 15.48 27.45
N SER A 214 26.52 14.83 26.37
CA SER A 214 27.09 13.57 25.92
C SER A 214 26.82 13.34 24.43
N LYS A 215 27.67 12.53 23.82
CA LYS A 215 27.52 12.02 22.45
C LYS A 215 27.60 10.50 22.52
N TYR A 216 26.56 9.84 22.00
CA TYR A 216 26.49 8.40 21.96
C TYR A 216 26.52 7.89 20.52
N GLN A 217 27.43 6.95 20.27
CA GLN A 217 27.63 6.28 19.00
C GLN A 217 27.92 4.80 19.27
N ALA A 218 27.13 3.89 18.68
CA ALA A 218 27.34 2.45 18.85
C ALA A 218 28.47 1.93 17.94
N TYR A 219 28.63 2.52 16.75
CA TYR A 219 29.65 2.17 15.76
C TYR A 219 29.93 3.35 14.83
N GLU A 220 31.14 3.37 14.26
CA GLU A 220 31.60 4.45 13.38
C GLU A 220 30.94 4.42 11.99
N ASN A 221 30.69 3.22 11.45
CA ASN A 221 30.13 3.02 10.11
C ASN A 221 28.92 2.08 10.16
N GLY A 222 27.83 2.44 9.48
CA GLY A 222 26.63 1.63 9.38
C GLY A 222 25.35 2.45 9.51
N LEU A 223 24.21 1.79 9.39
CA LEU A 223 22.90 2.44 9.45
C LEU A 223 22.63 2.96 10.87
N GLY A 224 22.14 4.19 10.99
CA GLY A 224 22.02 4.93 12.23
C GLY A 224 20.83 4.55 13.12
N VAL A 225 20.25 5.57 13.73
CA VAL A 225 19.12 5.45 14.68
C VAL A 225 17.81 5.48 13.91
N LYS A 226 16.92 4.52 14.18
CA LYS A 226 15.59 4.45 13.56
C LYS A 226 14.51 5.06 14.45
N SER A 227 14.57 4.77 15.75
CA SER A 227 13.57 5.22 16.71
C SER A 227 14.21 5.47 18.07
N VAL A 228 13.63 6.40 18.82
CA VAL A 228 14.06 6.76 20.18
C VAL A 228 12.82 6.89 21.04
N SER A 229 12.86 6.32 22.24
CA SER A 229 11.73 6.32 23.18
C SER A 229 12.21 6.48 24.61
N TRP A 230 11.61 7.44 25.33
CA TRP A 230 11.88 7.70 26.74
C TRP A 230 11.10 6.76 27.65
N SER A 231 11.77 6.25 28.70
CA SER A 231 11.06 5.64 29.82
C SER A 231 10.14 6.67 30.51
N PRO A 232 8.93 6.30 30.95
CA PRO A 232 8.02 7.21 31.65
C PRO A 232 8.62 7.78 32.94
N CYS A 233 9.52 7.02 33.58
CA CYS A 233 10.26 7.45 34.77
C CYS A 233 11.47 8.34 34.47
N SER A 234 11.76 8.64 33.19
CA SER A 234 12.91 9.42 32.71
C SER A 234 14.29 8.85 33.04
N GLN A 235 14.39 7.67 33.65
CA GLN A 235 15.67 7.09 34.06
C GLN A 235 16.46 6.48 32.90
N PHE A 236 15.74 6.10 31.84
CA PHE A 236 16.28 5.37 30.71
C PHE A 236 15.80 5.94 29.38
N LEU A 237 16.69 5.90 28.39
CA LEU A 237 16.42 6.23 27.00
C LEU A 237 16.67 5.00 26.14
N ALA A 238 15.65 4.52 25.43
CA ALA A 238 15.80 3.41 24.48
C ALA A 238 16.11 3.94 23.08
N VAL A 239 17.16 3.42 22.45
CA VAL A 239 17.61 3.74 21.10
C VAL A 239 17.46 2.49 20.23
N GLY A 240 16.50 2.53 19.31
CA GLY A 240 16.18 1.47 18.37
C GLY A 240 16.93 1.70 17.08
N SER A 241 17.74 0.72 16.71
CA SER A 241 18.75 0.84 15.67
C SER A 241 18.38 0.02 14.44
N TYR A 242 18.94 0.38 13.28
CA TYR A 242 18.76 -0.39 12.05
C TYR A 242 19.48 -1.74 12.05
N ASP A 243 20.42 -1.96 12.97
CA ASP A 243 21.14 -3.22 13.20
C ASP A 243 20.32 -4.27 13.99
N GLN A 244 19.02 -4.01 14.23
CA GLN A 244 18.11 -4.83 15.05
C GLN A 244 18.43 -4.82 16.55
N MET A 245 19.26 -3.89 17.04
CA MET A 245 19.55 -3.73 18.46
C MET A 245 18.75 -2.58 19.07
N ILE A 246 18.26 -2.81 20.29
CA ILE A 246 17.77 -1.77 21.20
C ILE A 246 18.85 -1.54 22.23
N ARG A 247 19.33 -0.30 22.32
CA ARG A 247 20.32 0.09 23.32
C ARG A 247 19.69 1.05 24.30
N VAL A 248 19.73 0.68 25.57
CA VAL A 248 19.13 1.47 26.66
C VAL A 248 20.24 2.26 27.34
N LEU A 249 20.16 3.58 27.27
CA LEU A 249 21.07 4.50 27.92
C LEU A 249 20.51 4.92 29.29
N ASN A 250 21.38 4.98 30.29
CA ASN A 250 21.05 5.54 31.59
C ASN A 250 21.05 7.08 31.53
N HIS A 251 19.99 7.74 31.98
CA HIS A 251 19.82 9.19 31.90
C HIS A 251 20.87 9.99 32.69
N LEU A 252 21.36 9.47 33.83
CA LEU A 252 22.34 10.19 34.66
C LEU A 252 23.75 10.16 34.08
N THR A 253 24.12 9.06 33.40
CA THR A 253 25.49 8.83 32.92
C THR A 253 25.63 8.85 31.40
N TRP A 254 24.52 8.74 30.67
CA TRP A 254 24.43 8.54 29.23
C TRP A 254 25.24 7.37 28.70
N LYS A 255 25.54 6.40 29.56
CA LYS A 255 26.18 5.13 29.20
C LYS A 255 25.14 4.06 28.93
N VAL A 256 25.51 3.09 28.10
CA VAL A 256 24.70 1.90 27.85
C VAL A 256 24.51 1.14 29.14
N PHE A 257 23.26 1.03 29.58
CA PHE A 257 22.82 0.22 30.70
C PHE A 257 22.54 -1.21 30.26
N ALA A 258 21.86 -1.38 29.13
CA ALA A 258 21.51 -2.69 28.58
C ALA A 258 21.44 -2.64 27.05
N GLU A 259 21.74 -3.78 26.44
CA GLU A 259 21.52 -4.01 25.01
C GLU A 259 20.59 -5.21 24.84
N PHE A 260 19.62 -5.05 23.96
CA PHE A 260 18.68 -6.10 23.60
C PHE A 260 18.72 -6.30 22.10
N THR A 261 18.79 -7.54 21.67
CA THR A 261 18.57 -7.88 20.26
C THR A 261 17.07 -8.05 20.06
N HIS A 262 16.53 -7.44 19.01
CA HIS A 262 15.18 -7.75 18.55
C HIS A 262 15.18 -9.18 18.02
N LEU A 263 14.75 -10.12 18.86
CA LEU A 263 14.71 -11.54 18.54
C LEU A 263 13.51 -11.81 17.63
N SER A 264 13.75 -12.52 16.55
CA SER A 264 12.70 -13.02 15.66
C SER A 264 11.87 -14.12 16.31
N THR A 265 12.42 -14.87 17.26
CA THR A 265 11.71 -15.95 17.96
C THR A 265 11.38 -15.55 19.39
N VAL A 266 10.08 -15.52 19.73
CA VAL A 266 9.60 -15.37 21.10
C VAL A 266 9.57 -16.75 21.75
N ARG A 267 10.35 -16.94 22.82
CA ARG A 267 10.47 -18.22 23.56
C ARG A 267 9.88 -18.08 24.96
N GLY A 268 9.31 -19.17 25.48
CA GLY A 268 8.72 -19.21 26.82
C GLY A 268 9.73 -19.40 27.96
N PRO A 269 9.36 -19.05 29.20
CA PRO A 269 8.11 -18.39 29.59
C PRO A 269 8.24 -16.86 29.50
N CYS A 270 7.56 -16.23 28.54
CA CYS A 270 7.36 -14.78 28.54
C CYS A 270 6.08 -14.47 29.31
N GLY A 271 6.09 -13.44 30.18
CA GLY A 271 4.90 -13.01 30.94
C GLY A 271 3.79 -12.37 30.08
N ALA A 272 3.79 -12.60 28.77
CA ALA A 272 2.88 -12.04 27.80
C ALA A 272 2.22 -13.20 27.01
N ALA A 273 0.90 -13.15 26.88
CA ALA A 273 0.15 -14.02 25.99
C ALA A 273 0.28 -13.52 24.55
N ILE A 274 0.53 -14.43 23.60
CA ILE A 274 0.58 -14.09 22.19
C ILE A 274 -0.78 -14.38 21.57
N PHE A 275 -1.36 -13.37 20.95
CA PHE A 275 -2.63 -13.47 20.25
C PHE A 275 -2.39 -13.44 18.75
N LYS A 276 -2.90 -14.44 18.03
CA LYS A 276 -2.97 -14.44 16.57
C LYS A 276 -4.41 -14.19 16.18
N GLU A 277 -4.63 -13.21 15.32
CA GLU A 277 -5.95 -13.00 14.73
C GLU A 277 -6.29 -14.18 13.83
N VAL A 278 -7.48 -14.76 14.00
CA VAL A 278 -7.97 -15.91 13.26
C VAL A 278 -9.31 -15.53 12.66
N ASP A 279 -9.37 -15.58 11.33
CA ASP A 279 -10.61 -15.38 10.58
C ASP A 279 -11.46 -16.67 10.68
N GLU A 280 -12.57 -16.64 11.40
CA GLU A 280 -13.53 -17.75 11.40
C GLU A 280 -14.39 -17.67 10.12
N PRO A 281 -14.49 -18.74 9.31
CA PRO A 281 -15.41 -18.76 8.17
C PRO A 281 -16.85 -18.74 8.68
N LEU A 282 -17.69 -17.84 8.12
CA LEU A 282 -19.12 -17.75 8.40
C LEU A 282 -19.80 -19.12 8.19
N GLN A 283 -20.08 -19.86 9.26
CA GLN A 283 -21.02 -20.99 9.22
C GLN A 283 -22.44 -20.43 9.29
N LEU A 284 -23.07 -20.28 8.13
CA LEU A 284 -24.52 -20.07 8.04
C LEU A 284 -25.21 -21.41 8.29
N ASP A 285 -25.75 -21.61 9.49
CA ASP A 285 -26.65 -22.73 9.77
C ASP A 285 -28.00 -22.47 9.08
N MET A 286 -28.24 -23.20 7.98
CA MET A 286 -29.42 -23.07 7.12
C MET A 286 -30.58 -23.97 7.56
N SER A 287 -30.56 -24.51 8.78
CA SER A 287 -31.51 -25.53 9.21
C SER A 287 -32.87 -25.01 9.72
N GLU A 288 -33.05 -23.69 9.93
CA GLU A 288 -34.31 -23.13 10.50
C GLU A 288 -35.20 -22.34 9.53
N LEU A 289 -34.92 -22.26 8.22
CA LEU A 289 -35.80 -21.58 7.27
C LEU A 289 -36.85 -22.53 6.67
N SER A 290 -37.77 -23.00 7.51
CA SER A 290 -39.04 -23.58 7.06
C SER A 290 -40.07 -22.48 6.80
N LEU A 291 -40.59 -22.51 5.57
CA LEU A 291 -41.60 -21.65 4.94
C LEU A 291 -42.77 -21.20 5.84
N ASP A 292 -43.09 -19.91 5.80
CA ASP A 292 -44.46 -19.40 5.83
C ASP A 292 -44.58 -18.12 4.97
N GLU A 293 -45.28 -18.26 3.85
CA GLU A 293 -45.62 -17.18 2.90
C GLU A 293 -46.74 -16.30 3.47
N GLU A 294 -46.48 -15.40 4.42
CA GLU A 294 -47.48 -14.36 4.74
C GLU A 294 -46.94 -13.16 5.57
N PHE A 295 -45.84 -12.51 5.17
CA PHE A 295 -45.46 -11.22 5.78
C PHE A 295 -44.60 -10.30 4.88
N ILE A 296 -45.02 -10.06 3.63
CA ILE A 296 -44.43 -9.01 2.78
C ILE A 296 -45.37 -7.79 2.75
N GLN A 297 -45.37 -7.01 3.84
CA GLN A 297 -45.59 -5.56 3.82
C GLN A 297 -45.53 -4.96 5.22
N ARG A 298 -44.31 -4.62 5.67
CA ARG A 298 -43.91 -3.48 6.51
C ARG A 298 -42.59 -3.82 7.20
N ASN A 299 -41.64 -2.88 7.13
CA ASN A 299 -40.27 -2.90 7.66
C ASN A 299 -39.17 -3.43 6.74
N THR A 300 -38.94 -2.72 5.64
CA THR A 300 -37.60 -2.66 5.03
C THR A 300 -36.83 -1.53 5.69
N ASP A 301 -36.18 -1.80 6.83
CA ASP A 301 -35.10 -0.93 7.36
C ASP A 301 -34.12 -1.65 8.32
N ASN A 302 -34.30 -2.94 8.64
CA ASN A 302 -33.35 -3.69 9.48
C ASN A 302 -33.09 -5.10 8.91
N ALA A 303 -32.36 -5.19 7.81
CA ALA A 303 -31.90 -6.48 7.26
C ALA A 303 -30.42 -6.71 7.62
N HIS A 304 -30.22 -7.52 8.67
CA HIS A 304 -29.01 -8.28 9.03
C HIS A 304 -27.65 -7.73 8.56
N GLU A 305 -27.05 -6.88 9.40
CA GLU A 305 -25.60 -6.67 9.39
C GLU A 305 -24.93 -7.98 9.81
N ALA A 306 -24.15 -8.58 8.91
CA ALA A 306 -23.29 -9.71 9.22
C ALA A 306 -22.20 -9.23 10.20
N TYR A 307 -22.34 -9.57 11.47
CA TYR A 307 -21.37 -9.26 12.51
C TYR A 307 -20.06 -10.02 12.23
N VAL A 308 -19.02 -9.30 11.81
CA VAL A 308 -17.67 -9.88 11.71
C VAL A 308 -17.13 -10.04 13.12
N HIS A 309 -17.04 -11.27 13.61
CA HIS A 309 -16.36 -11.59 14.86
C HIS A 309 -14.88 -11.79 14.58
N VAL A 310 -14.05 -10.83 14.99
CA VAL A 310 -12.60 -10.99 14.98
C VAL A 310 -12.24 -11.85 16.20
N ARG A 311 -11.79 -13.07 15.96
CA ARG A 311 -11.36 -13.99 17.01
C ARG A 311 -9.84 -13.97 17.10
N TYR A 312 -9.34 -13.98 18.33
CA TYR A 312 -7.91 -14.13 18.59
C TYR A 312 -7.66 -15.47 19.26
N ASP A 313 -6.79 -16.28 18.66
CA ASP A 313 -6.27 -17.50 19.28
C ASP A 313 -5.04 -17.18 20.11
N VAL A 314 -4.97 -17.80 21.29
CA VAL A 314 -3.79 -17.74 22.14
C VAL A 314 -2.80 -18.76 21.60
N MET A 315 -1.67 -18.27 21.10
CA MET A 315 -0.64 -19.11 20.50
C MET A 315 0.29 -19.66 21.57
N GLU A 316 0.68 -20.92 21.42
CA GLU A 316 1.70 -21.55 22.25
C GLU A 316 3.11 -21.15 21.80
N LEU A 317 4.04 -21.06 22.77
CA LEU A 317 5.43 -20.72 22.53
C LEU A 317 6.24 -21.98 22.17
N PRO A 318 7.26 -21.88 21.30
CA PRO A 318 7.85 -20.67 20.74
C PRO A 318 7.19 -20.23 19.42
N ILE A 319 7.20 -18.92 19.16
CA ILE A 319 6.68 -18.34 17.90
C ILE A 319 7.78 -17.56 17.21
N THR A 320 7.95 -17.80 15.92
CA THR A 320 8.91 -17.06 15.09
C THR A 320 8.20 -16.03 14.23
N LEU A 321 8.48 -14.76 14.49
CA LEU A 321 8.09 -13.62 13.69
C LEU A 321 9.04 -13.50 12.47
N PRO A 322 8.51 -13.25 11.26
CA PRO A 322 9.36 -13.02 10.09
C PRO A 322 10.19 -11.75 10.29
N SER A 323 11.52 -11.86 10.30
CA SER A 323 12.44 -10.72 10.38
C SER A 323 13.43 -10.74 9.22
N GLN A 324 13.65 -9.62 8.54
CA GLN A 324 14.70 -9.49 7.53
C GLN A 324 15.72 -8.44 7.98
N LYS A 325 17.02 -8.76 7.89
CA LYS A 325 18.09 -7.83 8.24
C LYS A 325 18.36 -6.90 7.05
N PRO A 326 18.35 -5.57 7.24
CA PRO A 326 18.63 -4.67 6.14
C PRO A 326 20.08 -4.86 5.65
N PRO A 327 20.28 -5.04 4.33
CA PRO A 327 21.62 -5.04 3.75
C PRO A 327 22.28 -3.67 3.94
N VAL A 328 23.47 -3.65 4.53
CA VAL A 328 24.25 -2.44 4.87
C VAL A 328 24.73 -1.65 3.64
N ASP A 329 24.68 -2.26 2.46
CA ASP A 329 25.16 -1.76 1.18
C ASP A 329 24.04 -1.23 0.25
N LYS A 330 22.75 -1.38 0.62
CA LYS A 330 21.63 -0.85 -0.17
C LYS A 330 21.11 0.48 0.37
N PRO A 331 20.81 1.47 -0.49
CA PRO A 331 20.22 2.73 -0.05
C PRO A 331 18.77 2.53 0.45
N ASN A 332 18.44 3.21 1.56
CA ASN A 332 17.11 3.30 2.16
C ASN A 332 16.54 2.00 2.77
N PRO A 333 17.18 1.44 3.82
CA PRO A 333 16.67 0.26 4.51
C PRO A 333 15.35 0.60 5.21
N LYS A 334 14.27 -0.06 4.80
CA LYS A 334 12.94 0.11 5.41
C LYS A 334 12.76 -0.73 6.69
N GLN A 335 13.67 -1.65 6.97
CA GLN A 335 13.62 -2.64 8.06
C GLN A 335 14.39 -2.16 9.31
N GLY A 336 14.13 -2.70 10.50
CA GLY A 336 14.68 -2.23 11.79
C GLY A 336 13.59 -1.79 12.77
N ILE A 337 13.94 -1.52 14.04
CA ILE A 337 12.98 -1.27 15.12
C ILE A 337 12.12 0.00 14.86
N GLY A 338 10.89 -0.22 14.40
CA GLY A 338 9.99 0.85 13.93
C GLY A 338 9.15 1.51 15.03
N ALA A 339 8.93 0.83 16.15
CA ALA A 339 8.19 1.35 17.30
C ALA A 339 8.76 0.76 18.60
N MET A 340 8.77 1.57 19.66
CA MET A 340 9.12 1.17 21.02
C MET A 340 8.16 1.85 21.99
N GLU A 341 7.50 1.06 22.82
CA GLU A 341 6.54 1.54 23.83
C GLU A 341 6.95 1.00 25.21
N ASN A 342 6.80 1.82 26.24
CA ASN A 342 7.14 1.47 27.62
C ASN A 342 5.84 1.27 28.42
N GLY A 343 5.68 0.11 29.05
CA GLY A 343 4.51 -0.17 29.90
C GLY A 343 4.57 0.57 31.25
N GLU A 344 3.44 1.16 31.66
CA GLU A 344 3.24 1.66 33.03
C GLU A 344 2.57 0.59 33.89
N ALA A 345 3.37 -0.11 34.71
CA ALA A 345 3.05 -0.63 36.06
C ALA A 345 3.79 -1.95 36.37
N GLY A 346 4.45 -1.98 37.53
CA GLY A 346 4.61 -3.20 38.33
C GLY A 346 5.34 -4.38 37.69
N GLY A 347 6.64 -4.22 37.41
CA GLY A 347 7.55 -5.36 37.49
C GLY A 347 7.58 -6.33 36.31
N THR A 348 7.44 -5.89 35.06
CA THR A 348 8.11 -6.51 33.90
C THR A 348 8.01 -5.54 32.73
N GLY A 349 9.14 -5.07 32.20
CA GLY A 349 9.15 -4.26 30.98
C GLY A 349 8.68 -5.08 29.79
N VAL A 350 7.55 -4.72 29.20
CA VAL A 350 7.06 -5.31 27.95
C VAL A 350 7.48 -4.37 26.82
N VAL A 351 8.34 -4.86 25.93
CA VAL A 351 8.72 -4.17 24.69
C VAL A 351 7.81 -4.69 23.58
N ARG A 352 7.01 -3.80 23.00
CA ARG A 352 6.18 -4.11 21.82
C ARG A 352 6.87 -3.56 20.57
N SER A 353 7.21 -4.43 19.64
CA SER A 353 7.67 -4.06 18.30
C SER A 353 6.55 -4.27 17.29
N VAL A 354 6.26 -3.26 16.48
CA VAL A 354 5.40 -3.39 15.30
C VAL A 354 6.29 -3.24 14.07
N GLU A 355 6.47 -4.32 13.31
CA GLU A 355 7.07 -4.26 11.98
C GLU A 355 5.96 -4.03 10.96
N MET A 356 6.00 -2.89 10.27
CA MET A 356 5.35 -2.78 8.96
C MET A 356 6.37 -3.23 7.90
N GLY A 357 6.31 -4.51 7.55
CA GLY A 357 7.10 -5.08 6.47
C GLY A 357 6.76 -4.39 5.14
N THR A 358 7.77 -3.87 4.46
CA THR A 358 7.72 -3.54 3.02
C THR A 358 8.84 -4.34 2.36
N GLY A 359 8.54 -5.63 2.26
CA GLY A 359 9.06 -6.61 1.32
C GLY A 359 7.81 -7.27 0.73
N GLY A 360 7.79 -7.60 -0.57
CA GLY A 360 6.60 -8.19 -1.21
C GLY A 360 6.01 -9.32 -0.36
N GLU A 361 4.69 -9.41 -0.31
CA GLU A 361 4.00 -10.44 0.45
C GLU A 361 4.23 -11.80 -0.23
N ASP A 362 5.20 -12.55 0.27
CA ASP A 362 5.42 -13.95 -0.10
C ASP A 362 4.45 -14.84 0.69
N VAL A 363 3.63 -15.61 -0.01
CA VAL A 363 2.65 -16.53 0.60
C VAL A 363 3.06 -17.98 0.29
N CYS A 364 3.17 -18.83 1.32
CA CYS A 364 3.46 -20.26 1.23
C CYS A 364 2.74 -21.04 2.35
N SER A 365 2.55 -22.35 2.16
CA SER A 365 2.04 -23.27 3.19
C SER A 365 3.06 -23.46 4.32
N ASP A 366 2.59 -23.85 5.51
CA ASP A 366 3.26 -23.85 6.82
C ASP A 366 4.80 -23.91 6.87
N LYS A 367 5.39 -23.04 7.70
CA LYS A 367 6.84 -22.86 7.91
C LYS A 367 7.53 -23.95 8.76
N ASP A 368 6.86 -25.06 9.05
CA ASP A 368 7.35 -26.10 9.98
C ASP A 368 7.80 -27.40 9.30
N LEU A 369 7.87 -27.45 7.97
CA LEU A 369 8.51 -28.54 7.24
C LEU A 369 9.48 -27.95 6.21
N ASP A 370 10.63 -28.61 6.05
CA ASP A 370 11.73 -28.26 5.13
C ASP A 370 11.32 -27.35 3.97
N VAL A 371 11.94 -26.16 3.87
CA VAL A 371 11.69 -25.11 2.86
C VAL A 371 12.17 -25.54 1.46
N SER A 372 11.86 -26.75 1.02
CA SER A 372 12.51 -27.42 -0.11
C SER A 372 11.55 -27.99 -1.18
N SER A 373 10.22 -27.89 -1.05
CA SER A 373 9.32 -28.60 -1.99
C SER A 373 8.68 -27.76 -3.11
N ALA A 374 8.34 -26.48 -2.87
CA ALA A 374 7.60 -25.69 -3.86
C ALA A 374 8.52 -25.22 -5.00
N ASP A 375 8.30 -25.79 -6.19
CA ASP A 375 9.10 -25.56 -7.41
C ASP A 375 8.45 -24.58 -8.41
N HIS A 376 7.23 -24.10 -8.14
CA HIS A 376 6.50 -23.21 -9.04
C HIS A 376 6.32 -21.80 -8.47
N LEU A 377 7.00 -20.81 -9.06
CA LEU A 377 6.82 -19.39 -8.73
C LEU A 377 5.57 -18.83 -9.42
N VAL A 378 4.71 -18.17 -8.66
CA VAL A 378 3.55 -17.42 -9.19
C VAL A 378 3.70 -15.94 -8.85
N VAL A 379 3.92 -15.11 -9.86
CA VAL A 379 4.09 -13.66 -9.70
C VAL A 379 2.76 -12.97 -9.91
N MET A 380 2.24 -12.33 -8.85
CA MET A 380 0.98 -11.57 -8.89
C MET A 380 1.25 -10.07 -9.02
N VAL A 381 0.70 -9.43 -10.05
CA VAL A 381 1.01 -8.03 -10.42
C VAL A 381 -0.25 -7.16 -10.35
N HIS A 382 -0.22 -6.11 -9.54
CA HIS A 382 -1.37 -5.23 -9.30
C HIS A 382 -1.58 -4.17 -10.41
N GLY A 383 -2.77 -3.58 -10.45
CA GLY A 383 -3.17 -2.52 -11.39
C GLY A 383 -2.69 -1.10 -11.02
N ILE A 384 -3.22 -0.09 -11.73
CA ILE A 384 -2.88 1.33 -11.53
C ILE A 384 -3.34 1.82 -10.16
N VAL A 385 -2.50 2.58 -9.46
CA VAL A 385 -2.70 2.98 -8.05
C VAL A 385 -2.87 1.77 -7.10
N GLY A 386 -2.50 0.57 -7.55
CA GLY A 386 -2.61 -0.68 -6.79
C GLY A 386 -1.50 -0.89 -5.76
N ARG A 387 -1.67 -1.93 -4.94
CA ARG A 387 -0.73 -2.40 -3.92
C ARG A 387 -0.60 -3.93 -3.97
N ALA A 388 0.46 -4.49 -3.40
CA ALA A 388 0.61 -5.95 -3.28
C ALA A 388 -0.58 -6.62 -2.59
N SER A 389 -1.12 -5.96 -1.55
CA SER A 389 -2.31 -6.41 -0.79
C SER A 389 -3.57 -6.59 -1.64
N ASP A 390 -3.64 -5.98 -2.84
CA ASP A 390 -4.77 -6.14 -3.75
C ASP A 390 -4.95 -7.60 -4.22
N TRP A 391 -3.86 -8.39 -4.16
CA TRP A 391 -3.83 -9.80 -4.51
C TRP A 391 -3.88 -10.75 -3.29
N LYS A 392 -4.01 -10.22 -2.07
CA LYS A 392 -3.96 -11.02 -0.84
C LYS A 392 -4.92 -12.21 -0.87
N PHE A 393 -6.19 -11.97 -1.20
CA PHE A 393 -7.21 -13.02 -1.29
C PHE A 393 -6.84 -14.08 -2.35
N GLY A 394 -6.43 -13.65 -3.54
CA GLY A 394 -6.02 -14.56 -4.62
C GLY A 394 -4.80 -15.40 -4.26
N ALA A 395 -3.80 -14.80 -3.61
CA ALA A 395 -2.60 -15.48 -3.16
C ALA A 395 -2.90 -16.55 -2.10
N GLU A 396 -3.70 -16.20 -1.10
CA GLU A 396 -4.12 -17.12 -0.04
C GLU A 396 -4.93 -18.30 -0.59
N GLN A 397 -5.89 -18.06 -1.49
CA GLN A 397 -6.68 -19.15 -2.09
C GLN A 397 -5.80 -20.06 -2.97
N LEU A 398 -4.85 -19.50 -3.73
CA LEU A 398 -3.96 -20.30 -4.59
C LEU A 398 -3.02 -21.20 -3.78
N VAL A 399 -2.42 -20.66 -2.70
CA VAL A 399 -1.57 -21.45 -1.78
C VAL A 399 -2.39 -22.52 -1.06
N LYS A 400 -3.63 -22.19 -0.66
CA LYS A 400 -4.54 -23.15 -0.04
C LYS A 400 -4.92 -24.30 -0.98
N ALA A 401 -5.10 -24.02 -2.27
CA ALA A 401 -5.43 -25.03 -3.27
C ALA A 401 -4.24 -25.91 -3.66
N PHE A 402 -3.03 -25.35 -3.65
CA PHE A 402 -1.79 -26.03 -4.05
C PHE A 402 -0.71 -25.95 -2.97
N PRO A 403 -0.96 -26.49 -1.76
CA PRO A 403 0.01 -26.46 -0.68
C PRO A 403 1.30 -27.15 -1.14
N ASP A 404 2.44 -26.56 -0.78
CA ASP A 404 3.80 -27.08 -0.99
C ASP A 404 4.24 -27.23 -2.46
N LYS A 405 3.40 -26.82 -3.41
CA LYS A 405 3.70 -26.84 -4.86
C LYS A 405 3.99 -25.45 -5.42
N VAL A 406 3.25 -24.44 -4.97
CA VAL A 406 3.39 -23.06 -5.45
C VAL A 406 4.04 -22.16 -4.40
N PHE A 407 4.82 -21.20 -4.89
CA PHE A 407 5.35 -20.09 -4.13
C PHE A 407 4.82 -18.81 -4.75
N VAL A 408 3.92 -18.11 -4.04
CA VAL A 408 3.25 -16.93 -4.58
C VAL A 408 3.96 -15.67 -4.10
N HIS A 409 4.31 -14.81 -5.05
CA HIS A 409 4.96 -13.53 -4.81
C HIS A 409 4.09 -12.38 -5.34
N CYS A 410 3.54 -11.56 -4.43
CA CYS A 410 2.80 -10.36 -4.79
C CYS A 410 3.77 -9.17 -4.96
N SER A 411 3.91 -8.67 -6.20
CA SER A 411 4.85 -7.61 -6.57
C SER A 411 4.53 -6.28 -5.86
N GLU A 412 5.58 -5.60 -5.38
CA GLU A 412 5.47 -4.32 -4.67
C GLU A 412 6.34 -3.18 -5.27
N LYS A 413 7.21 -3.47 -6.24
CA LYS A 413 8.12 -2.45 -6.81
C LYS A 413 7.40 -1.31 -7.52
N ASN A 414 6.13 -1.50 -7.89
CA ASN A 414 5.35 -0.52 -8.64
C ASN A 414 4.17 0.08 -7.85
N MET A 415 4.18 0.05 -6.51
CA MET A 415 3.05 0.51 -5.69
C MET A 415 2.68 1.99 -5.83
N ALA A 416 1.38 2.28 -5.65
CA ALA A 416 0.83 3.64 -5.53
C ALA A 416 1.25 4.58 -6.67
N SER A 417 1.95 5.68 -6.37
CA SER A 417 2.34 6.67 -7.39
C SER A 417 3.34 6.15 -8.41
N LEU A 418 4.09 5.08 -8.09
CA LEU A 418 5.05 4.45 -9.01
C LEU A 418 4.34 3.79 -10.20
N THR A 419 3.04 3.49 -10.09
CA THR A 419 2.23 2.99 -11.21
C THR A 419 2.08 3.99 -12.37
N LEU A 420 2.51 5.25 -12.17
CA LEU A 420 2.38 6.34 -13.14
C LEU A 420 3.66 6.57 -13.97
N ASP A 421 4.71 5.81 -13.71
CA ASP A 421 6.05 6.00 -14.31
C ASP A 421 6.18 5.49 -15.75
N GLY A 422 5.17 4.78 -16.27
CA GLY A 422 5.20 4.14 -17.60
C GLY A 422 5.34 2.62 -17.53
N VAL A 423 4.68 1.93 -18.47
CA VAL A 423 4.67 0.45 -18.55
C VAL A 423 6.07 -0.13 -18.74
N ASP A 424 6.94 0.56 -19.46
CA ASP A 424 8.33 0.17 -19.67
C ASP A 424 9.15 0.21 -18.37
N VAL A 425 9.17 1.35 -17.68
CA VAL A 425 9.87 1.52 -16.39
C VAL A 425 9.32 0.57 -15.34
N MET A 426 8.00 0.40 -15.28
CA MET A 426 7.38 -0.58 -14.38
C MET A 426 7.79 -2.01 -14.73
N GLY A 427 7.91 -2.34 -16.02
CA GLY A 427 8.30 -3.65 -16.51
C GLY A 427 9.76 -3.99 -16.21
N GLU A 428 10.67 -3.02 -16.33
CA GLU A 428 12.08 -3.14 -15.90
C GLU A 428 12.16 -3.46 -14.41
N ARG A 429 11.46 -2.68 -13.57
CA ARG A 429 11.41 -2.90 -12.11
C ARG A 429 10.84 -4.27 -11.74
N LEU A 430 9.78 -4.69 -12.43
CA LEU A 430 9.18 -6.01 -12.21
C LEU A 430 10.15 -7.14 -12.63
N ALA A 431 10.85 -6.99 -13.76
CA ALA A 431 11.85 -7.97 -14.18
C ALA A 431 12.99 -8.10 -13.16
N GLU A 432 13.49 -6.97 -12.63
CA GLU A 432 14.48 -6.97 -11.55
C GLU A 432 13.95 -7.69 -10.30
N GLU A 433 12.69 -7.40 -9.89
CA GLU A 433 12.04 -8.06 -8.75
C GLU A 433 11.96 -9.58 -8.93
N VAL A 434 11.54 -10.05 -10.10
CA VAL A 434 11.44 -11.47 -10.39
C VAL A 434 12.82 -12.14 -10.34
N LEU A 435 13.85 -11.51 -10.90
CA LEU A 435 15.22 -12.03 -10.80
C LEU A 435 15.73 -12.09 -9.36
N GLU A 436 15.38 -11.11 -8.50
CA GLU A 436 15.70 -11.14 -7.07
C GLU A 436 15.01 -12.33 -6.37
N VAL A 437 13.75 -12.61 -6.70
CA VAL A 437 12.99 -13.74 -6.13
C VAL A 437 13.56 -15.08 -6.59
N VAL A 438 13.84 -15.24 -7.88
CA VAL A 438 14.41 -16.48 -8.42
C VAL A 438 15.79 -16.76 -7.81
N LYS A 439 16.63 -15.73 -7.64
CA LYS A 439 17.93 -15.89 -6.96
C LYS A 439 17.80 -16.28 -5.49
N ARG A 440 16.75 -15.83 -4.80
CA ARG A 440 16.48 -16.16 -3.40
C ARG A 440 16.06 -17.62 -3.22
N LYS A 441 15.45 -18.24 -4.23
CA LYS A 441 14.92 -19.60 -4.18
C LYS A 441 15.37 -20.43 -5.38
N SER A 442 16.53 -21.09 -5.23
CA SER A 442 17.17 -21.88 -6.29
C SER A 442 16.41 -23.12 -6.73
N ASP A 443 15.45 -23.59 -5.92
CA ASP A 443 14.71 -24.83 -6.18
C ASP A 443 13.52 -24.63 -7.13
N LEU A 444 13.25 -23.38 -7.53
CA LEU A 444 12.23 -23.05 -8.50
C LEU A 444 12.59 -23.61 -9.87
N ARG A 445 11.60 -24.22 -10.53
CA ARG A 445 11.70 -24.78 -11.89
C ARG A 445 10.71 -24.15 -12.84
N LYS A 446 9.58 -23.64 -12.32
CA LYS A 446 8.46 -23.13 -13.12
C LYS A 446 8.09 -21.71 -12.71
N ILE A 447 7.56 -20.94 -13.64
CA ILE A 447 7.07 -19.58 -13.40
C ILE A 447 5.72 -19.32 -14.08
N SER A 448 4.84 -18.64 -13.36
CA SER A 448 3.53 -18.17 -13.83
C SER A 448 3.32 -16.70 -13.46
N PHE A 449 2.53 -15.99 -14.25
CA PHE A 449 2.11 -14.62 -13.98
C PHE A 449 0.58 -14.53 -13.88
N ILE A 450 0.09 -13.80 -12.88
CA ILE A 450 -1.31 -13.41 -12.74
C ILE A 450 -1.33 -11.89 -12.56
N ALA A 451 -1.97 -11.16 -13.46
CA ALA A 451 -1.82 -9.71 -13.50
C ALA A 451 -3.14 -8.99 -13.73
N HIS A 452 -3.38 -7.92 -12.98
CA HIS A 452 -4.62 -7.14 -13.04
C HIS A 452 -4.42 -5.81 -13.75
N SER A 453 -5.38 -5.43 -14.60
CA SER A 453 -5.44 -4.10 -15.23
C SER A 453 -4.11 -3.76 -15.94
N VAL A 454 -3.56 -2.57 -15.72
CA VAL A 454 -2.25 -2.16 -16.29
C VAL A 454 -1.11 -3.13 -15.91
N GLY A 455 -1.23 -3.85 -14.79
CA GLY A 455 -0.27 -4.86 -14.35
C GLY A 455 -0.05 -5.96 -15.40
N GLY A 456 -1.07 -6.29 -16.20
CA GLY A 456 -0.91 -7.26 -17.30
C GLY A 456 -0.04 -6.74 -18.44
N LEU A 457 -0.06 -5.42 -18.70
CA LEU A 457 0.87 -4.79 -19.65
C LEU A 457 2.29 -4.75 -19.09
N VAL A 458 2.43 -4.45 -17.79
CA VAL A 458 3.71 -4.47 -17.08
C VAL A 458 4.31 -5.88 -17.11
N ALA A 459 3.51 -6.91 -16.82
CA ALA A 459 3.92 -8.31 -16.90
C ALA A 459 4.38 -8.70 -18.32
N ARG A 460 3.63 -8.29 -19.36
CA ARG A 460 4.04 -8.51 -20.76
C ARG A 460 5.39 -7.86 -21.09
N TYR A 461 5.67 -6.68 -20.55
CA TYR A 461 6.96 -6.01 -20.77
C TYR A 461 8.08 -6.76 -20.03
N ALA A 462 7.86 -7.09 -18.77
CA ALA A 462 8.82 -7.80 -17.93
C ALA A 462 9.21 -9.18 -18.50
N ILE A 463 8.26 -9.98 -19.00
CA ILE A 463 8.58 -11.28 -19.60
C ILE A 463 9.45 -11.14 -20.86
N GLY A 464 9.34 -10.03 -21.60
CA GLY A 464 10.22 -9.75 -22.74
C GLY A 464 11.68 -9.57 -22.33
N ILE A 465 11.93 -8.92 -21.19
CA ILE A 465 13.26 -8.74 -20.59
C ILE A 465 13.80 -10.07 -20.05
N LEU A 466 12.92 -10.85 -19.39
CA LEU A 466 13.29 -12.08 -18.71
C LEU A 466 13.48 -13.28 -19.65
N TYR A 467 13.08 -13.16 -20.92
CA TYR A 467 13.09 -14.27 -21.86
C TYR A 467 14.48 -14.63 -22.34
N ARG A 468 14.77 -15.93 -22.34
CA ARG A 468 15.98 -16.51 -22.94
C ARG A 468 15.59 -17.61 -23.92
N PRO A 469 15.99 -17.52 -25.21
CA PRO A 469 15.85 -18.61 -26.15
C PRO A 469 16.66 -19.84 -25.69
N ARG A 470 16.11 -21.05 -25.81
CA ARG A 470 16.91 -22.28 -25.63
C ARG A 470 17.80 -22.46 -26.88
N GLY A 471 19.11 -22.23 -26.75
CA GLY A 471 20.06 -22.49 -27.84
C GLY A 471 21.42 -21.77 -27.85
N SER A 472 21.86 -21.06 -26.79
CA SER A 472 23.20 -20.44 -26.82
C SER A 472 24.36 -21.39 -26.51
N ASP A 473 24.12 -22.56 -25.87
CA ASP A 473 25.20 -23.41 -25.32
C ASP A 473 24.96 -24.94 -25.41
N ALA A 474 24.31 -25.45 -26.46
CA ALA A 474 24.11 -26.90 -26.62
C ALA A 474 24.66 -27.43 -27.95
N GLU A 475 25.76 -28.18 -27.84
CA GLU A 475 26.28 -29.10 -28.86
C GLU A 475 25.20 -30.12 -29.29
N GLU A 476 25.40 -30.60 -30.52
CA GLU A 476 24.61 -31.59 -31.29
C GLU A 476 23.74 -32.57 -30.47
N LEU A 477 22.41 -32.44 -30.61
CA LEU A 477 21.45 -33.50 -30.27
C LEU A 477 20.47 -33.74 -31.43
N SER A 478 20.07 -35.01 -31.55
CA SER A 478 19.47 -35.65 -32.73
C SER A 478 18.07 -35.18 -33.13
N VAL A 479 17.77 -35.39 -34.43
CA VAL A 479 16.66 -34.82 -35.22
C VAL A 479 15.25 -35.28 -34.80
N ASP A 480 15.10 -36.32 -33.96
CA ASP A 480 13.79 -36.90 -33.63
C ASP A 480 13.10 -36.32 -32.38
N GLU A 481 13.76 -35.48 -31.58
CA GLU A 481 13.14 -34.76 -30.44
C GLU A 481 12.70 -33.31 -30.78
N GLN A 482 12.89 -32.87 -32.02
CA GLN A 482 12.79 -31.46 -32.40
C GLN A 482 11.37 -30.89 -32.56
N LYS A 483 10.30 -31.70 -32.48
CA LYS A 483 8.95 -31.24 -32.85
C LYS A 483 8.02 -30.81 -31.71
N GLU A 484 8.35 -31.06 -30.44
CA GLU A 484 7.44 -30.70 -29.33
C GLU A 484 8.02 -29.76 -28.25
N ASN A 485 9.33 -29.45 -28.23
CA ASN A 485 9.95 -28.72 -27.10
C ASN A 485 10.88 -27.54 -27.48
N LEU A 486 10.41 -26.63 -28.35
CA LEU A 486 11.11 -25.40 -28.79
C LEU A 486 10.98 -24.19 -27.84
N LYS A 487 10.46 -24.35 -26.62
CA LYS A 487 10.08 -23.21 -25.76
C LYS A 487 11.28 -22.66 -24.97
N GLY A 488 11.54 -21.35 -25.11
CA GLY A 488 12.51 -20.62 -24.28
C GLY A 488 12.06 -20.49 -22.82
N THR A 489 12.95 -20.00 -21.96
CA THR A 489 12.72 -19.85 -20.51
C THR A 489 12.44 -18.41 -20.13
N ILE A 490 11.77 -18.20 -19.00
CA ILE A 490 11.59 -16.87 -18.37
C ILE A 490 12.37 -16.88 -17.06
N ALA A 491 13.41 -16.04 -16.94
CA ALA A 491 14.30 -16.02 -15.79
C ALA A 491 14.91 -17.41 -15.46
N ASP A 492 15.26 -18.18 -16.50
CA ASP A 492 15.72 -19.58 -16.43
C ASP A 492 14.70 -20.59 -15.88
N LEU A 493 13.45 -20.18 -15.70
CA LEU A 493 12.33 -21.03 -15.29
C LEU A 493 11.44 -21.39 -16.47
N GLU A 494 10.78 -22.55 -16.38
CA GLU A 494 9.78 -23.01 -17.34
C GLU A 494 8.50 -22.17 -17.23
N PRO A 495 8.08 -21.46 -18.29
CA PRO A 495 6.89 -20.62 -18.26
C PRO A 495 5.60 -21.45 -18.42
N VAL A 496 4.72 -21.41 -17.42
CA VAL A 496 3.50 -22.24 -17.35
C VAL A 496 2.24 -21.45 -17.68
N ASN A 497 1.79 -20.56 -16.78
CA ASN A 497 0.57 -19.77 -16.97
C ASN A 497 0.87 -18.27 -17.14
N PHE A 498 0.24 -17.63 -18.13
CA PHE A 498 0.17 -16.19 -18.26
C PHE A 498 -1.30 -15.74 -18.23
N ILE A 499 -1.74 -15.24 -17.07
CA ILE A 499 -3.14 -14.92 -16.80
C ILE A 499 -3.28 -13.41 -16.62
N THR A 500 -4.16 -12.80 -17.39
CA THR A 500 -4.52 -11.38 -17.26
C THR A 500 -5.96 -11.22 -16.84
N VAL A 501 -6.22 -10.21 -15.99
CA VAL A 501 -7.53 -9.93 -15.41
C VAL A 501 -7.86 -8.46 -15.64
N ALA A 502 -8.88 -8.18 -16.44
CA ALA A 502 -9.30 -6.84 -16.83
C ALA A 502 -8.15 -5.97 -17.38
N THR A 503 -7.22 -6.57 -18.15
CA THR A 503 -6.03 -5.86 -18.68
C THR A 503 -6.32 -5.15 -20.00
N PRO A 504 -5.99 -3.86 -20.19
CA PRO A 504 -6.25 -3.16 -21.45
C PRO A 504 -5.22 -3.52 -22.54
N HIS A 505 -5.29 -4.73 -23.11
CA HIS A 505 -4.31 -5.24 -24.08
C HIS A 505 -4.18 -4.40 -25.35
N LEU A 506 -5.27 -3.74 -25.77
CA LEU A 506 -5.34 -2.89 -26.97
C LEU A 506 -5.24 -1.39 -26.61
N GLY A 507 -5.02 -1.05 -25.35
CA GLY A 507 -5.12 0.31 -24.81
C GLY A 507 -6.54 0.65 -24.33
N SER A 508 -6.75 1.92 -23.98
CA SER A 508 -7.98 2.44 -23.37
C SER A 508 -8.73 3.46 -24.24
N ARG A 509 -8.32 3.63 -25.50
CA ARG A 509 -8.91 4.61 -26.42
C ARG A 509 -10.28 4.11 -26.96
N GLY A 510 -11.24 5.01 -27.16
CA GLY A 510 -12.48 4.70 -27.90
C GLY A 510 -13.64 4.06 -27.10
N ASN A 511 -13.47 3.73 -25.82
CA ASN A 511 -14.47 2.93 -25.09
C ASN A 511 -15.70 3.69 -24.51
N LYS A 512 -15.91 4.99 -24.80
CA LYS A 512 -16.98 5.84 -24.17
C LYS A 512 -17.02 5.76 -22.62
N GLN A 513 -15.95 5.27 -22.02
CA GLN A 513 -15.82 4.93 -20.61
C GLN A 513 -14.72 5.80 -20.00
N VAL A 514 -14.98 7.10 -19.94
CA VAL A 514 -14.16 8.05 -19.20
C VAL A 514 -14.98 8.57 -18.02
N PRO A 515 -15.01 7.86 -16.87
CA PRO A 515 -15.87 8.18 -15.74
C PRO A 515 -15.30 9.31 -14.87
N PHE A 516 -14.78 10.38 -15.50
CA PHE A 516 -14.36 11.59 -14.78
C PHE A 516 -15.12 12.86 -15.23
N LEU A 517 -16.07 12.75 -16.17
CA LEU A 517 -16.76 13.90 -16.77
C LEU A 517 -18.28 13.72 -16.91
N PHE A 518 -18.94 13.20 -15.86
CA PHE A 518 -20.40 13.31 -15.66
C PHE A 518 -21.28 13.25 -16.93
N GLY A 519 -21.04 12.27 -17.82
CA GLY A 519 -21.92 11.95 -18.94
C GLY A 519 -22.13 13.03 -20.01
N VAL A 520 -21.13 13.85 -20.35
CA VAL A 520 -21.24 14.81 -21.48
C VAL A 520 -20.30 14.44 -22.63
N THR A 521 -20.87 13.92 -23.74
CA THR A 521 -20.16 13.46 -24.96
C THR A 521 -19.30 14.54 -25.65
N ALA A 522 -19.60 15.82 -25.44
CA ALA A 522 -18.80 16.93 -26.00
C ALA A 522 -17.40 17.05 -25.39
N LEU A 523 -17.19 16.55 -24.17
CA LEU A 523 -15.93 16.66 -23.43
C LEU A 523 -15.00 15.45 -23.63
N GLU A 524 -15.48 14.36 -24.22
CA GLU A 524 -14.65 13.20 -24.60
C GLU A 524 -13.59 13.55 -25.65
N LYS A 525 -13.85 14.55 -26.50
CA LYS A 525 -12.86 15.11 -27.44
C LYS A 525 -11.74 15.89 -26.73
N VAL A 526 -12.01 16.41 -25.53
CA VAL A 526 -11.04 17.15 -24.70
C VAL A 526 -10.31 16.21 -23.72
N ALA A 527 -10.90 15.07 -23.38
CA ALA A 527 -10.32 14.08 -22.46
C ALA A 527 -8.98 13.50 -22.97
N GLY A 528 -8.83 13.29 -24.29
CA GLY A 528 -7.55 12.89 -24.89
C GLY A 528 -6.41 13.89 -24.68
N LEU A 529 -6.73 15.16 -24.44
CA LEU A 529 -5.80 16.26 -24.17
C LEU A 529 -5.44 16.42 -22.69
N VAL A 530 -6.14 15.76 -21.76
CA VAL A 530 -5.97 15.99 -20.31
C VAL A 530 -5.54 14.74 -19.53
N ILE A 531 -5.75 13.54 -20.07
CA ILE A 531 -5.49 12.29 -19.33
C ILE A 531 -4.00 12.02 -19.11
N HIS A 532 -3.12 12.42 -20.02
CA HIS A 532 -1.67 12.33 -19.82
C HIS A 532 -1.17 13.26 -18.70
N LEU A 533 -1.93 14.31 -18.34
CA LEU A 533 -1.64 15.15 -17.16
C LEU A 533 -2.01 14.45 -15.85
N ILE A 534 -3.01 13.56 -15.84
CA ILE A 534 -3.50 12.84 -14.64
C ILE A 534 -2.72 11.55 -14.38
N PHE A 535 -2.48 10.73 -15.41
CA PHE A 535 -1.79 9.43 -15.28
C PHE A 535 -0.35 9.43 -15.82
N ARG A 536 0.23 10.63 -16.01
CA ARG A 536 1.62 10.84 -16.46
C ARG A 536 2.00 9.95 -17.66
N ARG A 537 3.13 9.25 -17.59
CA ARG A 537 3.68 8.45 -18.68
C ARG A 537 2.87 7.19 -18.95
N THR A 538 2.35 6.52 -17.90
CA THR A 538 1.45 5.37 -18.04
C THR A 538 0.20 5.71 -18.86
N GLY A 539 -0.37 6.91 -18.64
CA GLY A 539 -1.48 7.42 -19.45
C GLY A 539 -1.12 7.53 -20.94
N ARG A 540 0.09 8.00 -21.28
CA ARG A 540 0.52 8.09 -22.69
C ARG A 540 0.57 6.73 -23.37
N HIS A 541 1.04 5.68 -22.67
CA HIS A 541 1.10 4.32 -23.22
C HIS A 541 -0.30 3.70 -23.41
N LEU A 542 -1.21 3.91 -22.45
CA LEU A 542 -2.58 3.39 -22.53
C LEU A 542 -3.40 4.02 -23.66
N PHE A 543 -3.13 5.29 -23.99
CA PHE A 543 -3.82 6.02 -25.05
C PHE A 543 -3.08 6.01 -26.40
N LEU A 544 -1.95 5.29 -26.49
CA LEU A 544 -1.14 5.14 -27.70
C LEU A 544 -0.64 6.50 -28.24
N THR A 545 -0.27 7.42 -27.34
CA THR A 545 0.21 8.78 -27.67
C THR A 545 1.72 8.95 -27.47
N ASP A 546 2.43 7.87 -27.17
CA ASP A 546 3.85 7.77 -26.85
C ASP A 546 4.71 7.52 -28.10
N TYR A 547 4.64 8.45 -29.05
CA TYR A 547 5.52 8.44 -30.21
C TYR A 547 6.89 9.02 -29.82
N ASP A 548 7.73 8.20 -29.20
CA ASP A 548 9.07 8.59 -28.76
C ASP A 548 10.10 8.34 -29.87
N GLU A 549 10.88 9.36 -30.22
CA GLU A 549 12.08 9.26 -31.09
C GLU A 549 11.86 8.57 -32.45
N GLY A 550 10.64 8.64 -33.00
CA GLY A 550 10.28 7.99 -34.28
C GLY A 550 9.91 6.52 -34.17
N LYS A 551 9.90 5.93 -32.96
CA LYS A 551 9.39 4.57 -32.70
C LYS A 551 7.84 4.58 -32.60
N PRO A 552 7.16 3.49 -33.01
CA PRO A 552 5.72 3.36 -32.79
C PRO A 552 5.37 3.25 -31.30
N PRO A 553 4.10 3.47 -30.91
CA PRO A 553 3.63 3.35 -29.52
C PRO A 553 4.03 2.02 -28.87
N LEU A 554 4.30 2.03 -27.57
CA LEU A 554 4.84 0.88 -26.85
C LEU A 554 3.99 -0.38 -27.01
N LEU A 555 2.66 -0.28 -26.93
CA LEU A 555 1.79 -1.46 -27.08
C LEU A 555 1.92 -2.11 -28.46
N ARG A 556 2.15 -1.30 -29.51
CA ARG A 556 2.43 -1.81 -30.87
C ARG A 556 3.79 -2.50 -30.92
N ARG A 557 4.79 -1.96 -30.24
CA ARG A 557 6.12 -2.61 -30.14
C ARG A 557 6.03 -3.96 -29.42
N MET A 558 5.12 -4.09 -28.45
CA MET A 558 4.92 -5.33 -27.67
C MET A 558 4.08 -6.40 -28.36
N VAL A 559 3.63 -6.18 -29.60
CA VAL A 559 2.98 -7.23 -30.42
C VAL A 559 3.92 -7.80 -31.47
N GLU A 560 5.20 -7.45 -31.47
CA GLU A 560 6.23 -7.97 -32.37
C GLU A 560 7.53 -8.22 -31.58
N ASP A 561 8.36 -9.15 -32.04
CA ASP A 561 9.73 -9.27 -31.54
C ASP A 561 10.55 -8.17 -32.23
N ASN A 562 11.18 -7.31 -31.43
CA ASN A 562 11.93 -6.15 -31.93
C ASN A 562 13.37 -6.17 -31.40
N GLU A 563 14.18 -5.19 -31.82
CA GLU A 563 15.57 -5.07 -31.40
C GLU A 563 15.74 -4.86 -29.89
N ASP A 564 14.73 -4.30 -29.22
CA ASP A 564 14.79 -4.07 -27.78
C ASP A 564 14.55 -5.39 -27.03
N TYR A 565 13.41 -6.06 -27.28
CA TYR A 565 13.06 -7.31 -26.60
C TYR A 565 12.17 -8.26 -27.44
N PRO A 566 12.30 -9.60 -27.24
CA PRO A 566 11.49 -10.62 -27.92
C PRO A 566 10.13 -10.85 -27.23
N PHE A 567 9.24 -9.85 -27.26
CA PHE A 567 7.96 -9.86 -26.52
C PHE A 567 6.99 -10.99 -26.92
N MET A 568 6.86 -11.28 -28.22
CA MET A 568 5.94 -12.30 -28.71
C MET A 568 6.50 -13.70 -28.48
N SER A 569 7.80 -13.90 -28.68
CA SER A 569 8.48 -15.15 -28.32
C SER A 569 8.36 -15.44 -26.82
N ALA A 570 8.54 -14.44 -25.97
CA ALA A 570 8.36 -14.56 -24.52
C ALA A 570 6.92 -14.98 -24.17
N LEU A 571 5.92 -14.33 -24.75
CA LEU A 571 4.51 -14.65 -24.51
C LEU A 571 4.12 -16.02 -25.07
N GLN A 572 4.67 -16.42 -26.23
CA GLN A 572 4.46 -17.74 -26.84
C GLN A 572 5.02 -18.88 -25.99
N SER A 573 6.08 -18.63 -25.23
CA SER A 573 6.74 -19.65 -24.41
C SER A 573 5.82 -20.23 -23.33
N PHE A 574 4.86 -19.45 -22.80
CA PHE A 574 3.90 -19.93 -21.80
C PHE A 574 3.03 -21.07 -22.35
N GLN A 575 2.83 -22.11 -21.53
CA GLN A 575 1.96 -23.24 -21.89
C GLN A 575 0.49 -22.80 -22.05
N ARG A 576 0.01 -21.98 -21.10
CA ARG A 576 -1.37 -21.47 -21.06
C ARG A 576 -1.39 -19.96 -21.00
N ARG A 577 -2.23 -19.33 -21.83
CA ARG A 577 -2.48 -17.89 -21.86
C ARG A 577 -3.97 -17.64 -21.73
N VAL A 578 -4.37 -16.84 -20.74
CA VAL A 578 -5.79 -16.59 -20.45
C VAL A 578 -6.03 -15.11 -20.23
N ALA A 579 -7.13 -14.59 -20.79
CA ALA A 579 -7.60 -13.23 -20.57
C ALA A 579 -9.00 -13.23 -19.95
N TYR A 580 -9.08 -12.85 -18.68
CA TYR A 580 -10.34 -12.64 -17.96
C TYR A 580 -10.83 -11.20 -18.18
N SER A 581 -12.06 -11.05 -18.65
CA SER A 581 -12.57 -9.77 -19.17
C SER A 581 -13.95 -9.45 -18.61
N ASN A 582 -14.16 -8.24 -18.11
CA ASN A 582 -15.49 -7.84 -17.65
C ASN A 582 -16.38 -7.52 -18.85
N ALA A 583 -17.50 -8.26 -19.00
CA ALA A 583 -18.48 -8.07 -20.06
C ALA A 583 -19.30 -6.77 -19.90
N GLY A 584 -19.35 -6.21 -18.69
CA GLY A 584 -19.99 -4.92 -18.44
C GLY A 584 -19.67 -4.33 -17.08
N TYR A 585 -20.10 -3.07 -16.89
CA TYR A 585 -19.87 -2.24 -15.69
C TYR A 585 -18.42 -2.00 -15.26
N ASP A 586 -17.44 -2.49 -16.02
CA ASP A 586 -16.07 -2.00 -15.95
C ASP A 586 -15.97 -0.70 -16.75
N HIS A 587 -15.84 0.41 -16.02
CA HIS A 587 -15.71 1.75 -16.60
C HIS A 587 -14.24 2.18 -16.77
N ILE A 588 -13.28 1.30 -16.47
CA ILE A 588 -11.84 1.59 -16.54
C ILE A 588 -11.25 0.86 -17.75
N VAL A 589 -11.58 -0.42 -17.92
CA VAL A 589 -11.09 -1.26 -19.00
C VAL A 589 -12.27 -1.85 -19.76
N GLY A 590 -12.37 -1.51 -21.03
CA GLY A 590 -13.47 -2.00 -21.87
C GLY A 590 -13.35 -3.49 -22.17
N TRP A 591 -14.50 -4.11 -22.42
CA TRP A 591 -14.61 -5.54 -22.72
C TRP A 591 -13.74 -5.95 -23.91
N ARG A 592 -13.82 -5.25 -25.05
CA ARG A 592 -13.05 -5.57 -26.26
C ARG A 592 -11.53 -5.58 -26.04
N THR A 593 -11.03 -4.62 -25.26
CA THR A 593 -9.57 -4.48 -25.02
C THR A 593 -9.07 -5.53 -24.04
N SER A 594 -9.87 -5.89 -23.02
CA SER A 594 -9.52 -6.97 -22.10
C SER A 594 -9.61 -8.35 -22.73
N SER A 595 -10.57 -8.56 -23.62
CA SER A 595 -10.76 -9.86 -24.28
C SER A 595 -9.95 -10.04 -25.57
N ILE A 596 -9.19 -9.03 -26.01
CA ILE A 596 -8.46 -9.05 -27.29
C ILE A 596 -9.41 -9.42 -28.44
N ARG A 597 -10.49 -8.64 -28.60
CA ARG A 597 -11.51 -8.85 -29.65
C ARG A 597 -11.86 -7.56 -30.36
N ARG A 598 -12.38 -7.68 -31.58
CA ARG A 598 -13.08 -6.58 -32.25
C ARG A 598 -14.44 -6.34 -31.60
N ASN A 599 -15.01 -5.15 -31.80
CA ASN A 599 -16.37 -4.86 -31.32
C ASN A 599 -17.40 -5.79 -31.98
N SER A 600 -17.18 -6.18 -33.24
CA SER A 600 -18.03 -7.12 -33.98
C SER A 600 -17.90 -8.58 -33.51
N GLU A 601 -16.83 -8.90 -32.77
CA GLU A 601 -16.53 -10.25 -32.28
C GLU A 601 -16.96 -10.45 -30.82
N LEU A 602 -17.42 -9.39 -30.15
CA LEU A 602 -17.91 -9.51 -28.78
C LEU A 602 -19.14 -10.43 -28.73
N PRO A 603 -19.15 -11.46 -27.87
CA PRO A 603 -20.31 -12.29 -27.65
C PRO A 603 -21.54 -11.47 -27.26
N LYS A 604 -22.73 -12.01 -27.50
CA LYS A 604 -23.92 -11.45 -26.87
C LYS A 604 -23.88 -11.80 -25.39
N TRP A 605 -24.17 -10.81 -24.56
CA TRP A 605 -24.26 -11.03 -23.12
C TRP A 605 -25.41 -11.99 -22.80
N GLU A 606 -25.10 -13.05 -22.07
CA GLU A 606 -26.02 -14.05 -21.56
C GLU A 606 -25.75 -14.27 -20.06
N ASP A 607 -26.76 -14.72 -19.32
CA ASP A 607 -26.60 -15.08 -17.91
C ASP A 607 -25.82 -16.39 -17.80
N SER A 608 -24.94 -16.48 -16.79
CA SER A 608 -24.24 -17.74 -16.51
C SER A 608 -25.24 -18.84 -16.18
N VAL A 609 -24.99 -20.03 -16.73
CA VAL A 609 -25.68 -21.28 -16.41
C VAL A 609 -24.86 -22.16 -15.46
N ASP A 610 -23.64 -21.74 -15.12
CA ASP A 610 -22.74 -22.49 -14.26
C ASP A 610 -23.02 -22.15 -12.78
N GLU A 611 -23.52 -23.12 -12.02
CA GLU A 611 -23.80 -22.96 -10.59
C GLU A 611 -22.52 -22.80 -9.75
N LYS A 612 -21.37 -23.31 -10.25
CA LYS A 612 -20.08 -23.23 -9.57
C LYS A 612 -19.39 -21.88 -9.79
N TYR A 613 -19.54 -21.30 -10.98
CA TYR A 613 -18.94 -20.01 -11.35
C TYR A 613 -19.99 -19.02 -11.90
N PRO A 614 -20.90 -18.53 -11.05
CA PRO A 614 -22.05 -17.73 -11.48
C PRO A 614 -21.68 -16.42 -12.19
N HIS A 615 -20.47 -15.89 -12.02
CA HIS A 615 -20.01 -14.69 -12.71
C HIS A 615 -19.31 -14.98 -14.04
N VAL A 616 -18.88 -16.21 -14.31
CA VAL A 616 -18.30 -16.60 -15.62
C VAL A 616 -19.45 -16.83 -16.60
N VAL A 617 -19.54 -15.99 -17.63
CA VAL A 617 -20.69 -15.97 -18.57
C VAL A 617 -20.35 -16.50 -19.95
N TYR A 618 -19.08 -16.47 -20.35
CA TYR A 618 -18.66 -16.98 -21.64
C TYR A 618 -17.20 -17.40 -21.60
N GLU A 619 -16.89 -18.54 -22.21
CA GLU A 619 -15.53 -19.06 -22.33
C GLU A 619 -15.28 -19.50 -23.77
N GLU A 620 -14.13 -19.11 -24.31
CA GLU A 620 -13.68 -19.58 -25.61
C GLU A 620 -12.17 -19.87 -25.63
N LEU A 621 -11.79 -20.91 -26.35
CA LEU A 621 -10.40 -21.20 -26.69
C LEU A 621 -10.15 -20.74 -28.14
N CYS A 622 -9.51 -19.58 -28.30
CA CYS A 622 -9.07 -19.10 -29.61
C CYS A 622 -7.74 -19.77 -30.00
N LYS A 623 -7.73 -20.50 -31.11
CA LYS A 623 -6.48 -20.97 -31.73
C LYS A 623 -5.74 -19.82 -32.40
N ALA A 624 -4.42 -19.93 -32.49
CA ALA A 624 -3.58 -18.97 -33.20
C ALA A 624 -4.07 -18.76 -34.64
N CYS A 625 -4.35 -17.51 -35.02
CA CYS A 625 -4.69 -17.16 -36.39
C CYS A 625 -3.41 -17.14 -37.26
N GLY A 626 -3.45 -17.87 -38.38
CA GLY A 626 -2.43 -17.76 -39.43
C GLY A 626 -2.48 -16.37 -40.09
N ALA A 627 -1.34 -15.89 -40.60
CA ALA A 627 -1.14 -14.53 -41.08
C ALA A 627 -1.95 -14.11 -42.35
N GLU A 628 -3.00 -14.83 -42.75
CA GLU A 628 -3.66 -14.68 -44.06
C GLU A 628 -5.17 -14.37 -44.05
N GLN A 629 -5.74 -13.84 -42.95
CA GLN A 629 -7.12 -13.32 -43.02
C GLN A 629 -7.21 -11.90 -42.47
N GLY A 630 -7.05 -10.93 -43.37
CA GLY A 630 -7.40 -9.54 -43.15
C GLY A 630 -7.96 -8.95 -44.43
N GLU A 631 -9.28 -9.00 -44.61
CA GLU A 631 -9.95 -8.18 -45.62
C GLU A 631 -9.72 -6.71 -45.27
N SER A 632 -9.06 -5.98 -46.18
CA SER A 632 -8.76 -4.57 -45.99
C SER A 632 -10.02 -3.71 -46.13
N LEU A 633 -10.64 -3.34 -45.02
CA LEU A 633 -11.56 -2.21 -44.99
C LEU A 633 -10.78 -0.92 -44.79
N LYS A 634 -11.01 0.04 -45.68
CA LYS A 634 -10.37 1.36 -45.66
C LYS A 634 -10.95 2.18 -44.51
N GLU A 635 -10.23 2.29 -43.40
CA GLU A 635 -10.61 3.19 -42.29
C GLU A 635 -9.40 3.97 -41.74
N ASP A 636 -9.71 5.06 -41.04
CA ASP A 636 -8.80 6.10 -40.58
C ASP A 636 -7.58 5.53 -39.82
N GLY A 637 -6.47 6.27 -39.80
CA GLY A 637 -5.18 5.78 -39.26
C GLY A 637 -5.18 5.33 -37.79
N LEU A 638 -6.26 5.57 -37.02
CA LEU A 638 -6.44 5.16 -35.63
C LEU A 638 -7.02 3.75 -35.49
N ASP A 639 -8.03 3.40 -36.30
CA ASP A 639 -8.61 2.06 -36.33
C ASP A 639 -7.59 1.04 -36.84
N LYS A 640 -6.70 1.49 -37.72
CA LYS A 640 -5.55 0.70 -38.20
C LYS A 640 -4.62 0.23 -37.08
N LEU A 641 -4.31 1.09 -36.10
CA LEU A 641 -3.40 0.74 -35.01
C LEU A 641 -4.02 -0.32 -34.10
N GLU A 642 -5.30 -0.17 -33.81
CA GLU A 642 -6.02 -1.14 -32.98
C GLU A 642 -6.15 -2.49 -33.67
N GLU A 643 -6.38 -2.50 -34.98
CA GLU A 643 -6.35 -3.72 -35.81
C GLU A 643 -4.98 -4.40 -35.79
N GLU A 644 -3.88 -3.65 -35.86
CA GLU A 644 -2.53 -4.21 -35.73
C GLU A 644 -2.31 -4.87 -34.35
N LEU A 645 -2.84 -4.29 -33.27
CA LEU A 645 -2.75 -4.85 -31.92
C LEU A 645 -3.57 -6.14 -31.78
N VAL A 646 -4.83 -6.14 -32.24
CA VAL A 646 -5.71 -7.32 -32.22
C VAL A 646 -5.09 -8.45 -33.05
N ASN A 647 -4.70 -8.16 -34.29
CA ASN A 647 -4.08 -9.15 -35.17
C ASN A 647 -2.76 -9.66 -34.60
N GLY A 648 -1.95 -8.78 -34.01
CA GLY A 648 -0.67 -9.14 -33.41
C GLY A 648 -0.80 -10.13 -32.27
N LEU A 649 -1.71 -9.86 -31.31
CA LEU A 649 -1.96 -10.74 -30.17
C LEU A 649 -2.69 -12.03 -30.55
N SER A 650 -3.54 -11.99 -31.59
CA SER A 650 -4.32 -13.14 -32.06
C SER A 650 -3.48 -14.16 -32.83
N ARG A 651 -2.20 -13.86 -33.13
CA ARG A 651 -1.22 -14.85 -33.63
C ARG A 651 -0.89 -15.93 -32.60
N LEU A 652 -1.19 -15.70 -31.33
CA LEU A 652 -1.02 -16.70 -30.27
C LEU A 652 -2.38 -17.26 -29.86
N SER A 653 -2.39 -18.50 -29.35
CA SER A 653 -3.60 -19.05 -28.74
C SER A 653 -3.89 -18.37 -27.41
N TRP A 654 -5.16 -18.07 -27.16
CA TRP A 654 -5.67 -17.47 -25.93
C TRP A 654 -6.94 -18.18 -25.51
N GLU A 655 -7.05 -18.49 -24.22
CA GLU A 655 -8.32 -18.72 -23.57
C GLU A 655 -8.89 -17.36 -23.17
N LYS A 656 -10.14 -17.08 -23.51
CA LYS A 656 -10.82 -15.83 -23.19
C LYS A 656 -12.04 -16.15 -22.35
N VAL A 657 -12.04 -15.60 -21.14
CA VAL A 657 -13.09 -15.84 -20.14
C VAL A 657 -13.77 -14.51 -19.86
N ASP A 658 -15.05 -14.40 -20.19
CA ASP A 658 -15.84 -13.21 -19.93
C ASP A 658 -16.60 -13.37 -18.62
N VAL A 659 -16.50 -12.33 -17.79
CA VAL A 659 -17.02 -12.26 -16.43
C VAL A 659 -18.06 -11.15 -16.36
N SER A 660 -19.16 -11.36 -15.63
CA SER A 660 -20.25 -10.40 -15.51
C SER A 660 -20.78 -10.28 -14.10
N PHE A 661 -20.63 -9.08 -13.52
CA PHE A 661 -21.22 -8.71 -12.23
C PHE A 661 -22.60 -8.04 -12.37
N HIS A 662 -23.34 -8.26 -13.47
CA HIS A 662 -24.62 -7.58 -13.72
C HIS A 662 -25.67 -7.78 -12.61
N LYS A 663 -25.68 -8.96 -11.98
CA LYS A 663 -26.58 -9.33 -10.88
C LYS A 663 -26.04 -8.95 -9.49
N SER A 664 -24.80 -8.50 -9.41
CA SER A 664 -24.13 -8.15 -8.15
C SER A 664 -24.62 -6.79 -7.63
N LYS A 665 -24.64 -6.64 -6.30
CA LYS A 665 -25.03 -5.38 -5.64
C LYS A 665 -24.04 -4.25 -5.91
N PHE A 666 -22.80 -4.61 -6.20
CA PHE A 666 -21.68 -3.69 -6.43
C PHE A 666 -21.20 -3.67 -7.88
N LYS A 667 -22.07 -3.99 -8.84
CA LYS A 667 -21.75 -4.09 -10.28
C LYS A 667 -20.85 -2.97 -10.84
N TYR A 668 -21.02 -1.72 -10.40
CA TYR A 668 -20.19 -0.57 -10.83
C TYR A 668 -18.72 -0.63 -10.38
N ALA A 669 -18.37 -1.58 -9.51
CA ALA A 669 -17.02 -1.89 -9.06
C ALA A 669 -16.46 -3.17 -9.73
N ALA A 670 -17.04 -3.62 -10.86
CA ALA A 670 -16.63 -4.81 -11.61
C ALA A 670 -15.10 -4.90 -11.82
N HIS A 671 -14.45 -3.76 -12.09
CA HIS A 671 -12.99 -3.69 -12.28
C HIS A 671 -12.19 -4.20 -11.06
N THR A 672 -12.69 -3.98 -9.85
CA THR A 672 -12.04 -4.43 -8.60
C THR A 672 -12.62 -5.73 -8.06
N LEU A 673 -13.89 -6.02 -8.39
CA LEU A 673 -14.57 -7.25 -7.99
C LEU A 673 -13.90 -8.48 -8.59
N ILE A 674 -13.54 -8.43 -9.88
CA ILE A 674 -12.93 -9.55 -10.62
C ILE A 674 -11.62 -10.08 -10.00
N GLN A 675 -10.93 -9.26 -9.19
CA GLN A 675 -9.71 -9.65 -8.46
C GLN A 675 -9.90 -9.77 -6.94
N VAL A 676 -11.11 -9.53 -6.41
CA VAL A 676 -11.43 -9.56 -4.96
C VAL A 676 -10.50 -8.65 -4.15
N LYS A 677 -10.38 -7.38 -4.57
CA LYS A 677 -9.46 -6.40 -3.95
C LYS A 677 -9.67 -6.21 -2.44
N ASP A 678 -10.93 -6.24 -1.99
CA ASP A 678 -11.32 -6.12 -0.57
C ASP A 678 -12.04 -7.41 -0.11
N GLY A 679 -11.28 -8.45 0.23
CA GLY A 679 -11.80 -9.77 0.63
C GLY A 679 -12.82 -9.74 1.79
N HIS A 680 -12.76 -8.73 2.67
CA HIS A 680 -13.68 -8.57 3.80
C HIS A 680 -15.03 -7.91 3.44
N ARG A 681 -15.16 -7.28 2.26
CA ARG A 681 -16.40 -6.55 1.85
C ARG A 681 -17.00 -7.02 0.53
N LEU A 682 -16.22 -7.67 -0.33
CA LEU A 682 -16.58 -7.95 -1.72
C LEU A 682 -16.19 -9.39 -2.11
N SER A 683 -16.82 -10.40 -1.48
CA SER A 683 -16.63 -11.81 -1.84
C SER A 683 -17.30 -12.20 -3.17
N GLU A 684 -17.99 -11.26 -3.83
CA GLU A 684 -18.74 -11.53 -5.07
C GLU A 684 -17.83 -11.97 -6.23
N GLY A 685 -16.52 -11.69 -6.24
CA GLY A 685 -15.59 -12.20 -7.26
C GLY A 685 -14.85 -13.48 -6.89
N ALA A 686 -15.15 -14.09 -5.75
CA ALA A 686 -14.40 -15.25 -5.24
C ALA A 686 -14.52 -16.48 -6.17
N ASP A 687 -15.66 -16.65 -6.84
CA ASP A 687 -15.88 -17.70 -7.83
C ASP A 687 -14.99 -17.53 -9.07
N VAL A 688 -14.69 -16.30 -9.48
CA VAL A 688 -13.74 -16.02 -10.57
C VAL A 688 -12.32 -16.41 -10.17
N ILE A 689 -11.91 -16.11 -8.93
CA ILE A 689 -10.62 -16.56 -8.39
C ILE A 689 -10.58 -18.09 -8.30
N GLN A 690 -11.68 -18.73 -7.88
CA GLN A 690 -11.78 -20.18 -7.86
C GLN A 690 -11.67 -20.78 -9.27
N HIS A 691 -12.30 -20.14 -10.27
CA HIS A 691 -12.18 -20.54 -11.68
C HIS A 691 -10.73 -20.47 -12.18
N ILE A 692 -9.99 -19.42 -11.80
CA ILE A 692 -8.56 -19.28 -12.10
C ILE A 692 -7.76 -20.44 -11.50
N ILE A 693 -8.03 -20.77 -10.24
CA ILE A 693 -7.33 -21.83 -9.48
C ILE A 693 -7.62 -23.20 -10.08
N ASP A 694 -8.89 -23.51 -10.35
CA ASP A 694 -9.31 -24.84 -10.83
C ASP A 694 -8.77 -25.17 -12.23
N HIS A 695 -8.47 -24.15 -13.02
CA HIS A 695 -7.84 -24.28 -14.34
C HIS A 695 -6.33 -23.96 -14.32
N PHE A 696 -5.72 -23.73 -13.16
CA PHE A 696 -4.31 -23.40 -13.05
C PHE A 696 -3.44 -24.63 -13.37
N LEU A 697 -2.52 -24.51 -14.33
CA LEU A 697 -1.56 -25.58 -14.62
C LEU A 697 -0.38 -25.52 -13.65
N LEU A 698 0.05 -26.67 -13.13
CA LEU A 698 1.17 -26.78 -12.18
C LEU A 698 2.50 -27.14 -12.84
#